data_AF-V4M5E2-F1
#
_entry.id   AF-V4M5E2-F1
#
_cell.length_a   1.000
_cell.length_b   1.000
_cell.length_c   1.000
_cell.angle_alpha   90.00
_cell.angle_beta   90.00
_cell.angle_gamma   90.00
#
_symmetry.space_group_name_H-M   'P 1'
#
loop_
_entity.id
_entity.type
_entity.pdbx_description
1 polymer ?
#
loop_
_entity_poly.entity_id
_entity_poly.type
_entity_poly.pdbx_seq_one_letter_code
_entity_poly.pdbx_strand_id
1 'polypeptide(L)'
;MGSLRSRGRHEIDEIEQLSRESSHFSLSTGILPSLGARSNRRVKLKRFIVSPYDHKYRIWEAFLVVLVVYTAWVSPFEFGFLRKPRPPLSITDNIVNGFFAIDIIMTFFVGYLDKSTYLLVDDRKMIAIKYLRSWFLLDLVSTIPSEVAMRISTQSYGLFNMLRLWRLRRVGALFARLEKDRNFNYFWVRCAKLICVTLFAVHCAACFYYLIAARNHDPVKTWIGASNENFLEESLWMRYVTSMYWSITTLTTVGYGDLHPVNTKEMIFVIFYMFFNLGLTAYLIGNMTNLVVHGTSRTRNFRDTIQAASNFARRNHLPPRLQDQMLAHLCLKYRTDSEGLQQQETLDALPKAIRSSISHFLFYSLMDKVYLFRGVSNDLLFQLVSEMKAEYFPPKEDVILQNEAPTDFYILVNGTADLVIFDTGIETAVKEVKAGDIIGEIGVLCYRPQLYTVRTKRLCQLLRMNRTSFLNIIQANVGDGTIIMNNLLQHLKEMNDPVMANVLLETENMLARGKLDLPLNLCFAAIREDDLLLHQLLKKGLDPNDSDNNGRTPLHISASKGSLNCVLLLLDYHADPNCRDAEGNVPLWEAMVEGHERVVKVLLENGGTIKAGDVGHFACTAAEQSNLKLLKEIVRHGGDVTRPRATGTSALHAAVCEGNIEMVKYLLEQGADVNKQDMHGWTARDLAEQQGHEDIKALFREKIHERAHIESSASVPILKSGIRFLGRFTSEPNIRPPSRDVSFRITETRPRRKTNNFDNSLFGILANQNVHKNGLATVEEGRAENPVRVTISCTGKDEVAGKLVLLPGSFKELLELGSKKFGIVAAKVMSKDNNAEIDDVDVIRDGDQLIFATEF
;
A
#
# COMPACT_ATOMS: atom_id res chain seq x y z
N MET A 1 -35.54 24.55 40.31
CA MET A 1 -34.27 24.85 39.61
C MET A 1 -33.02 24.27 40.27
N GLY A 2 -32.86 24.22 41.61
CA GLY A 2 -31.59 23.79 42.24
C GLY A 2 -31.04 22.41 41.84
N SER A 3 -31.87 21.36 41.89
CA SER A 3 -31.42 19.94 41.72
C SER A 3 -30.81 19.61 40.35
N LEU A 4 -31.18 20.33 39.28
CA LEU A 4 -30.61 20.12 37.94
C LEU A 4 -29.21 20.74 37.79
N ARG A 5 -28.86 21.75 38.61
CA ARG A 5 -27.58 22.48 38.50
C ARG A 5 -26.43 21.81 39.25
N SER A 6 -26.70 20.96 40.24
CA SER A 6 -25.67 20.14 40.89
C SER A 6 -25.31 18.91 40.07
N ARG A 7 -26.30 18.23 39.48
CA ARG A 7 -26.10 17.00 38.69
C ARG A 7 -25.19 17.23 37.48
N GLY A 8 -25.50 18.24 36.66
CA GLY A 8 -24.65 18.62 35.53
C GLY A 8 -23.26 19.14 35.93
N ARG A 9 -23.08 19.67 37.15
CA ARG A 9 -21.74 20.04 37.64
C ARG A 9 -20.94 18.79 38.05
N HIS A 10 -21.57 17.83 38.73
CA HIS A 10 -20.94 16.54 39.03
C HIS A 10 -20.56 15.76 37.75
N GLU A 11 -21.39 15.79 36.72
CA GLU A 11 -21.08 15.18 35.42
C GLU A 11 -19.92 15.90 34.72
N ILE A 12 -19.82 17.24 34.81
CA ILE A 12 -18.66 18.00 34.29
C ILE A 12 -17.39 17.69 35.11
N ASP A 13 -17.46 17.65 36.44
CA ASP A 13 -16.32 17.31 37.31
C ASP A 13 -15.85 15.85 37.05
N GLU A 14 -16.76 14.90 36.82
CA GLU A 14 -16.42 13.53 36.40
C GLU A 14 -15.82 13.48 34.99
N ILE A 15 -16.32 14.28 34.02
CA ILE A 15 -15.75 14.39 32.67
C ILE A 15 -14.36 15.04 32.70
N GLU A 16 -14.12 16.02 33.57
CA GLU A 16 -12.81 16.66 33.74
C GLU A 16 -11.82 15.78 34.52
N GLN A 17 -12.29 14.94 35.46
CA GLN A 17 -11.49 13.85 36.00
C GLN A 17 -11.18 12.80 34.93
N LEU A 18 -12.14 12.40 34.09
CA LEU A 18 -11.92 11.46 32.99
C LEU A 18 -10.93 11.99 31.96
N SER A 19 -10.97 13.29 31.63
CA SER A 19 -9.99 13.90 30.72
C SER A 19 -8.60 13.97 31.34
N ARG A 20 -8.48 14.30 32.63
CA ARG A 20 -7.20 14.32 33.36
C ARG A 20 -6.64 12.90 33.57
N GLU A 21 -7.48 11.88 33.79
CA GLU A 21 -7.08 10.46 33.75
C GLU A 21 -6.65 10.02 32.33
N SER A 22 -7.28 10.52 31.27
CA SER A 22 -6.98 10.09 29.88
C SER A 22 -5.53 10.35 29.45
N SER A 23 -4.92 11.42 29.98
CA SER A 23 -3.52 11.75 29.72
C SER A 23 -2.50 10.74 30.27
N HIS A 24 -2.91 9.83 31.16
CA HIS A 24 -2.07 8.78 31.72
C HIS A 24 -2.00 7.49 30.89
N PHE A 25 -2.67 7.41 29.73
CA PHE A 25 -2.58 6.26 28.82
C PHE A 25 -1.23 6.20 28.07
N SER A 26 -0.18 5.80 28.80
CA SER A 26 1.10 5.43 28.20
C SER A 26 0.97 4.11 27.43
N LEU A 27 0.65 4.23 26.13
CA LEU A 27 0.42 3.11 25.19
C LEU A 27 1.58 2.11 25.11
N SER A 28 2.80 2.50 25.55
CA SER A 28 3.94 1.59 25.76
C SER A 28 3.66 0.43 26.74
N THR A 29 2.61 0.54 27.56
CA THR A 29 2.16 -0.49 28.51
C THR A 29 0.66 -0.81 28.38
N GLY A 30 -0.01 -0.27 27.36
CA GLY A 30 -1.42 -0.52 27.11
C GLY A 30 -1.68 -1.93 26.55
N ILE A 31 -2.76 -2.57 27.01
CA ILE A 31 -3.25 -3.81 26.42
C ILE A 31 -3.83 -3.49 25.04
N LEU A 32 -3.19 -3.97 23.98
CA LEU A 32 -3.77 -3.99 22.65
C LEU A 32 -4.81 -5.13 22.60
N PRO A 33 -6.11 -4.84 22.41
CA PRO A 33 -7.09 -5.90 22.21
C PRO A 33 -6.85 -6.58 20.85
N SER A 34 -7.19 -7.86 20.74
CA SER A 34 -7.20 -8.55 19.45
C SER A 34 -8.20 -7.91 18.49
N LEU A 35 -7.90 -7.95 17.19
CA LEU A 35 -8.70 -7.30 16.15
C LEU A 35 -10.17 -7.78 16.22
N GLY A 36 -11.12 -6.85 16.40
CA GLY A 36 -12.54 -7.14 16.56
C GLY A 36 -13.03 -7.42 17.99
N ALA A 37 -12.15 -7.49 19.00
CA ALA A 37 -12.57 -7.74 20.39
C ALA A 37 -13.21 -6.50 21.04
N ARG A 38 -14.42 -6.66 21.62
CA ARG A 38 -15.18 -5.60 22.33
C ARG A 38 -14.60 -5.28 23.72
N SER A 39 -13.38 -4.75 23.78
CA SER A 39 -12.63 -4.53 25.03
C SER A 39 -12.94 -3.20 25.77
N ASN A 40 -14.21 -2.81 25.89
CA ASN A 40 -14.61 -1.60 26.64
C ASN A 40 -14.65 -1.80 28.19
N ARG A 41 -14.09 -2.89 28.72
CA ARG A 41 -13.97 -3.08 30.18
C ARG A 41 -12.63 -2.54 30.68
N ARG A 42 -12.67 -1.45 31.48
CA ARG A 42 -11.63 -1.19 32.50
C ARG A 42 -11.44 -2.50 33.28
N VAL A 43 -10.23 -3.04 33.35
CA VAL A 43 -9.95 -4.35 33.97
C VAL A 43 -10.10 -4.25 35.49
N LYS A 44 -11.33 -4.46 35.98
CA LYS A 44 -11.63 -4.63 37.41
C LYS A 44 -11.08 -5.99 37.87
N LEU A 45 -9.80 -5.98 38.28
CA LEU A 45 -9.11 -7.13 38.86
C LEU A 45 -9.89 -7.74 40.02
N LYS A 46 -9.85 -9.07 40.14
CA LYS A 46 -10.36 -9.79 41.31
C LYS A 46 -9.74 -9.25 42.61
N ARG A 47 -10.53 -9.26 43.68
CA ARG A 47 -10.13 -8.79 45.03
C ARG A 47 -8.85 -9.49 45.48
N PHE A 48 -7.90 -8.73 46.01
CA PHE A 48 -6.54 -9.17 46.38
C PHE A 48 -5.67 -9.65 45.20
N ILE A 49 -5.81 -9.06 44.00
CA ILE A 49 -4.81 -9.11 42.94
C ILE A 49 -4.22 -7.71 42.75
N VAL A 50 -2.89 -7.63 42.68
CA VAL A 50 -2.13 -6.40 42.40
C VAL A 50 -1.89 -6.29 40.90
N SER A 51 -2.08 -5.10 40.33
CA SER A 51 -1.71 -4.83 38.93
C SER A 51 -0.20 -4.71 38.81
N PRO A 52 0.46 -5.38 37.84
CA PRO A 52 1.90 -5.21 37.59
C PRO A 52 2.25 -3.78 37.14
N TYR A 53 1.24 -2.98 36.79
CA TYR A 53 1.39 -1.59 36.38
C TYR A 53 1.15 -0.58 37.52
N ASP A 54 0.68 -1.00 38.70
CA ASP A 54 0.43 -0.12 39.87
C ASP A 54 1.72 0.61 40.29
N HIS A 55 1.63 1.93 40.48
CA HIS A 55 2.72 2.77 40.97
C HIS A 55 3.32 2.26 42.28
N LYS A 56 2.50 1.74 43.20
CA LYS A 56 2.97 1.17 44.49
C LYS A 56 3.82 -0.08 44.26
N TYR A 57 3.41 -0.95 43.33
CA TYR A 57 4.17 -2.14 42.98
C TYR A 57 5.46 -1.79 42.20
N ARG A 58 5.43 -0.77 41.33
CA ARG A 58 6.65 -0.26 40.66
C ARG A 58 7.67 0.31 41.64
N ILE A 59 7.24 1.02 42.70
CA ILE A 59 8.12 1.48 43.78
C ILE A 59 8.74 0.29 44.52
N TRP A 60 7.94 -0.75 44.82
CA TRP A 60 8.43 -1.98 45.45
C TRP A 60 9.47 -2.71 44.57
N GLU A 61 9.22 -2.86 43.27
CA GLU A 61 10.21 -3.42 42.33
C GLU A 61 11.51 -2.59 42.29
N ALA A 62 11.42 -1.26 42.27
CA ALA A 62 12.57 -0.37 42.26
C ALA A 62 13.39 -0.46 43.56
N PHE A 63 12.72 -0.49 44.71
CA PHE A 63 13.35 -0.73 46.02
C PHE A 63 14.08 -2.08 46.06
N LEU A 64 13.44 -3.15 45.58
CA LEU A 64 14.08 -4.46 45.50
C LEU A 64 15.30 -4.45 44.56
N VAL A 65 15.30 -3.69 43.46
CA VAL A 65 16.49 -3.57 42.60
C VAL A 65 17.68 -2.95 43.36
N VAL A 66 17.47 -1.95 44.23
CA VAL A 66 18.52 -1.41 45.09
C VAL A 66 19.09 -2.49 46.02
N LEU A 67 18.21 -3.30 46.63
CA LEU A 67 18.64 -4.44 47.45
C LEU A 67 19.38 -5.51 46.63
N VAL A 68 19.00 -5.75 45.37
CA VAL A 68 19.73 -6.66 44.47
C VAL A 68 21.14 -6.12 44.21
N VAL A 69 21.31 -4.83 43.91
CA VAL A 69 22.64 -4.23 43.67
C VAL A 69 23.53 -4.34 44.92
N TYR A 70 22.98 -4.13 46.12
CA TYR A 70 23.69 -4.42 47.37
C TYR A 70 24.14 -5.90 47.44
N THR A 71 23.24 -6.86 47.23
CA THR A 71 23.61 -8.30 47.30
C THR A 71 24.57 -8.74 46.20
N ALA A 72 24.52 -8.11 45.02
CA ALA A 72 25.44 -8.35 43.91
C ALA A 72 26.88 -7.96 44.29
N TRP A 73 27.04 -6.85 45.01
CA TRP A 73 28.37 -6.41 45.48
C TRP A 73 28.83 -7.19 46.71
N VAL A 74 27.94 -7.47 47.66
CA VAL A 74 28.30 -8.12 48.93
C VAL A 74 28.61 -9.60 48.77
N SER A 75 27.86 -10.37 47.98
CA SER A 75 28.03 -11.84 47.94
C SER A 75 29.42 -12.30 47.45
N PRO A 76 30.02 -11.70 46.38
CA PRO A 76 31.40 -12.00 45.99
C PRO A 76 32.42 -11.53 47.03
N PHE A 77 32.21 -10.37 47.65
CA PHE A 77 33.10 -9.81 48.66
C PHE A 77 33.16 -10.68 49.92
N GLU A 78 32.01 -11.13 50.43
CA GLU A 78 31.95 -12.11 51.52
C GLU A 78 32.65 -13.41 51.15
N PHE A 79 32.38 -13.94 49.94
CA PHE A 79 32.96 -15.20 49.46
C PHE A 79 34.50 -15.15 49.36
N GLY A 80 35.05 -14.02 48.91
CA GLY A 80 36.48 -13.79 48.76
C GLY A 80 37.19 -13.47 50.07
N PHE A 81 36.73 -12.45 50.79
CA PHE A 81 37.48 -11.81 51.87
C PHE A 81 37.09 -12.27 53.28
N LEU A 82 35.89 -12.84 53.50
CA LEU A 82 35.38 -13.16 54.84
C LEU A 82 35.29 -14.67 55.10
N ARG A 83 36.15 -15.17 55.99
CA ARG A 83 36.14 -16.58 56.45
C ARG A 83 35.02 -16.91 57.46
N LYS A 84 34.36 -15.90 58.05
CA LYS A 84 33.22 -16.00 58.97
C LYS A 84 32.31 -14.77 58.80
N PRO A 85 30.99 -14.87 59.01
CA PRO A 85 30.10 -13.70 59.00
C PRO A 85 30.51 -12.69 60.08
N ARG A 86 30.45 -11.40 59.74
CA ARG A 86 30.64 -10.29 60.70
C ARG A 86 29.26 -9.73 61.12
N PRO A 87 28.99 -9.46 62.41
CA PRO A 87 27.65 -9.13 62.89
C PRO A 87 26.87 -8.05 62.11
N PRO A 88 27.42 -6.84 61.81
CA PRO A 88 26.64 -5.82 61.11
C PRO A 88 26.27 -6.22 59.67
N LEU A 89 27.09 -7.04 59.01
CA LEU A 89 26.84 -7.49 57.64
C LEU A 89 25.79 -8.62 57.62
N SER A 90 25.94 -9.61 58.51
CA SER A 90 25.00 -10.72 58.68
C SER A 90 23.59 -10.24 59.08
N ILE A 91 23.48 -9.25 59.98
CA ILE A 91 22.19 -8.63 60.33
C ILE A 91 21.57 -7.95 59.09
N THR A 92 22.35 -7.18 58.34
CA THR A 92 21.88 -6.49 57.12
C THR A 92 21.40 -7.49 56.07
N ASP A 93 22.18 -8.55 55.83
CA ASP A 93 21.84 -9.60 54.87
C ASP A 93 20.56 -10.35 55.25
N ASN A 94 20.34 -10.63 56.53
CA ASN A 94 19.11 -11.27 56.99
C ASN A 94 17.88 -10.37 56.85
N ILE A 95 18.01 -9.06 57.08
CA ILE A 95 16.97 -8.07 56.76
C ILE A 95 16.66 -8.09 55.26
N VAL A 96 17.68 -8.10 54.40
CA VAL A 96 17.53 -8.18 52.94
C VAL A 96 16.87 -9.49 52.50
N ASN A 97 17.25 -10.63 53.09
CA ASN A 97 16.59 -11.93 52.85
C ASN A 97 15.10 -11.88 53.23
N GLY A 98 14.75 -11.19 54.33
CA GLY A 98 13.37 -10.94 54.73
C GLY A 98 12.56 -10.19 53.67
N PHE A 99 13.11 -9.14 53.05
CA PHE A 99 12.45 -8.43 51.95
C PHE A 99 12.21 -9.31 50.72
N PHE A 100 13.16 -10.19 50.36
CA PHE A 100 12.95 -11.15 49.26
C PHE A 100 11.94 -12.25 49.61
N ALA A 101 11.84 -12.67 50.88
CA ALA A 101 10.81 -13.61 51.32
C ALA A 101 9.40 -12.99 51.23
N ILE A 102 9.25 -11.70 51.59
CA ILE A 102 8.01 -10.94 51.37
C ILE A 102 7.66 -10.87 49.89
N ASP A 103 8.64 -10.68 49.00
CA ASP A 103 8.40 -10.63 47.56
C ASP A 103 7.96 -11.98 46.96
N ILE A 104 8.52 -13.10 47.43
CA ILE A 104 8.05 -14.45 47.05
C ILE A 104 6.57 -14.63 47.40
N ILE A 105 6.09 -14.06 48.52
CA ILE A 105 4.67 -14.07 48.88
C ILE A 105 3.87 -13.10 47.97
N MET A 106 4.35 -11.87 47.77
CA MET A 106 3.68 -10.86 46.95
C MET A 106 3.47 -11.30 45.50
N THR A 107 4.45 -11.98 44.89
CA THR A 107 4.40 -12.41 43.48
C THR A 107 3.29 -13.42 43.17
N PHE A 108 2.77 -14.17 44.16
CA PHE A 108 1.56 -14.99 43.98
C PHE A 108 0.27 -14.17 43.82
N PHE A 109 0.28 -12.88 44.17
CA PHE A 109 -0.84 -11.95 44.07
C PHE A 109 -0.71 -10.95 42.91
N VAL A 110 0.38 -10.99 42.13
CA VAL A 110 0.61 -10.08 41.01
C VAL A 110 0.05 -10.69 39.72
N GLY A 111 -0.86 -9.97 39.05
CA GLY A 111 -1.37 -10.37 37.73
C GLY A 111 -0.29 -10.30 36.66
N TYR A 112 -0.37 -11.15 35.63
CA TYR A 112 0.62 -11.17 34.54
C TYR A 112 0.00 -10.88 33.18
N LEU A 113 0.76 -10.23 32.30
CA LEU A 113 0.41 -10.12 30.88
C LEU A 113 0.65 -11.48 30.20
N ASP A 114 -0.36 -12.03 29.55
CA ASP A 114 -0.22 -13.19 28.69
C ASP A 114 0.34 -12.80 27.31
N LYS A 115 1.11 -13.68 26.67
CA LYS A 115 1.85 -13.37 25.43
C LYS A 115 1.07 -13.61 24.15
N SER A 116 0.05 -14.47 24.15
CA SER A 116 -0.76 -14.75 22.96
C SER A 116 -2.02 -13.89 22.92
N THR A 117 -2.68 -13.70 24.07
CA THR A 117 -3.90 -12.87 24.17
C THR A 117 -3.62 -11.39 24.44
N TYR A 118 -2.41 -11.04 24.92
CA TYR A 118 -2.07 -9.72 25.47
C TYR A 118 -2.98 -9.24 26.62
N LEU A 119 -3.83 -10.10 27.18
CA LEU A 119 -4.69 -9.78 28.31
C LEU A 119 -3.95 -9.95 29.65
N LEU A 120 -4.40 -9.19 30.66
CA LEU A 120 -3.92 -9.31 32.03
C LEU A 120 -4.67 -10.46 32.73
N VAL A 121 -3.94 -11.54 33.04
CA VAL A 121 -4.47 -12.71 33.74
C VAL A 121 -4.51 -12.45 35.24
N ASP A 122 -5.70 -12.56 35.84
CA ASP A 122 -5.97 -12.32 37.26
C ASP A 122 -6.41 -13.58 38.04
N ASP A 123 -6.40 -14.77 37.41
CA ASP A 123 -6.67 -16.02 38.11
C ASP A 123 -5.46 -16.49 38.92
N ARG A 124 -5.62 -16.50 40.24
CA ARG A 124 -4.65 -17.00 41.22
C ARG A 124 -4.12 -18.39 40.89
N LYS A 125 -4.95 -19.29 40.33
CA LYS A 125 -4.49 -20.64 39.95
C LYS A 125 -3.46 -20.58 38.82
N MET A 126 -3.74 -19.79 37.78
CA MET A 126 -2.82 -19.62 36.66
C MET A 126 -1.55 -18.85 37.06
N ILE A 127 -1.68 -17.81 37.89
CA ILE A 127 -0.54 -17.06 38.45
C ILE A 127 0.38 -18.00 39.25
N ALA A 128 -0.18 -18.77 40.18
CA ALA A 128 0.57 -19.71 41.02
C ALA A 128 1.26 -20.80 40.18
N ILE A 129 0.54 -21.47 39.27
CA ILE A 129 1.11 -22.51 38.39
C ILE A 129 2.24 -21.94 37.53
N LYS A 130 2.07 -20.73 36.97
CA LYS A 130 3.10 -20.07 36.17
C LYS A 130 4.35 -19.75 36.99
N TYR A 131 4.20 -19.20 38.20
CA TYR A 131 5.36 -18.86 39.05
C TYR A 131 6.08 -20.11 39.56
N LEU A 132 5.32 -21.11 40.04
CA LEU A 132 5.83 -22.38 40.57
C LEU A 132 6.64 -23.17 39.52
N ARG A 133 6.17 -23.17 38.26
CA ARG A 133 6.85 -23.86 37.14
C ARG A 133 8.06 -23.09 36.58
N SER A 134 8.16 -21.78 36.78
CA SER A 134 9.19 -20.96 36.11
C SER A 134 10.35 -20.57 37.00
N TRP A 135 10.09 -19.99 38.17
CA TRP A 135 11.12 -19.25 38.92
C TRP A 135 11.16 -19.54 40.42
N PHE A 136 10.04 -19.98 41.00
CA PHE A 136 9.86 -20.15 42.45
C PHE A 136 11.00 -20.91 43.13
N LEU A 137 11.44 -22.06 42.59
CA LEU A 137 12.48 -22.87 43.21
C LEU A 137 13.81 -22.12 43.36
N LEU A 138 14.20 -21.34 42.34
CA LEU A 138 15.46 -20.60 42.34
C LEU A 138 15.36 -19.31 43.17
N ASP A 139 14.21 -18.63 43.16
CA ASP A 139 13.95 -17.52 44.08
C ASP A 139 14.00 -17.99 45.55
N LEU A 140 13.33 -19.10 45.88
CA LEU A 140 13.32 -19.72 47.20
C LEU A 140 14.74 -20.09 47.65
N VAL A 141 15.48 -20.87 46.85
CA VAL A 141 16.86 -21.26 47.16
C VAL A 141 17.77 -20.04 47.33
N SER A 142 17.62 -19.01 46.50
CA SER A 142 18.39 -17.77 46.63
C SER A 142 18.06 -16.96 47.90
N THR A 143 16.95 -17.27 48.59
CA THR A 143 16.43 -16.51 49.75
C THR A 143 16.70 -17.21 51.10
N ILE A 144 17.15 -18.46 51.10
CA ILE A 144 17.55 -19.18 52.32
C ILE A 144 18.76 -18.49 52.97
N PRO A 145 18.71 -18.14 54.27
CA PRO A 145 19.86 -17.58 54.98
C PRO A 145 21.07 -18.53 54.99
N SER A 146 22.23 -18.01 54.57
CA SER A 146 23.49 -18.77 54.48
C SER A 146 23.97 -19.33 55.83
N GLU A 147 23.56 -18.73 56.94
CA GLU A 147 23.80 -19.18 58.31
C GLU A 147 23.11 -20.53 58.62
N VAL A 148 21.97 -20.82 57.99
CA VAL A 148 21.31 -22.14 58.09
C VAL A 148 22.16 -23.19 57.38
N ALA A 149 22.72 -22.86 56.21
CA ALA A 149 23.64 -23.75 55.51
C ALA A 149 24.98 -23.94 56.25
N MET A 150 25.44 -22.94 57.02
CA MET A 150 26.64 -23.06 57.87
C MET A 150 26.49 -24.14 58.95
N ARG A 151 25.27 -24.40 59.44
CA ARG A 151 24.98 -25.51 60.38
C ARG A 151 25.11 -26.89 59.73
N ILE A 152 25.11 -26.96 58.39
CA ILE A 152 25.21 -28.21 57.61
C ILE A 152 26.66 -28.40 57.14
N SER A 153 27.36 -27.34 56.71
CA SER A 153 28.78 -27.39 56.35
C SER A 153 29.44 -26.00 56.38
N THR A 154 30.61 -25.93 57.00
CA THR A 154 31.42 -24.69 57.11
C THR A 154 32.11 -24.31 55.79
N GLN A 155 32.57 -25.27 55.00
CA GLN A 155 33.12 -25.00 53.66
C GLN A 155 32.04 -24.53 52.68
N SER A 156 30.80 -25.01 52.84
CA SER A 156 29.71 -24.73 51.90
C SER A 156 29.10 -23.33 52.07
N TYR A 157 29.27 -22.66 53.21
CA TYR A 157 28.74 -21.32 53.50
C TYR A 157 28.93 -20.34 52.32
N GLY A 158 30.15 -20.28 51.79
CA GLY A 158 30.48 -19.38 50.69
C GLY A 158 29.82 -19.74 49.35
N LEU A 159 29.67 -21.04 49.05
CA LEU A 159 29.05 -21.49 47.80
C LEU A 159 27.54 -21.25 47.80
N PHE A 160 26.88 -21.47 48.95
CA PHE A 160 25.46 -21.10 49.11
C PHE A 160 25.24 -19.59 49.01
N ASN A 161 26.19 -18.77 49.46
CA ASN A 161 26.10 -17.31 49.32
C ASN A 161 26.05 -16.85 47.85
N MET A 162 26.83 -17.47 46.97
CA MET A 162 26.81 -17.16 45.53
C MET A 162 25.47 -17.43 44.85
N LEU A 163 24.59 -18.29 45.42
CA LEU A 163 23.24 -18.50 44.88
C LEU A 163 22.35 -17.25 44.99
N ARG A 164 22.68 -16.30 45.87
CA ARG A 164 22.01 -14.98 45.94
C ARG A 164 22.17 -14.19 44.64
N LEU A 165 23.20 -14.45 43.82
CA LEU A 165 23.39 -13.78 42.53
C LEU A 165 22.28 -14.08 41.52
N TRP A 166 21.46 -15.12 41.72
CA TRP A 166 20.22 -15.33 40.95
C TRP A 166 19.30 -14.09 40.93
N ARG A 167 19.36 -13.27 41.99
CA ARG A 167 18.58 -12.04 42.12
C ARG A 167 18.91 -10.98 41.06
N LEU A 168 20.11 -10.98 40.44
CA LEU A 168 20.53 -10.02 39.38
C LEU A 168 19.55 -9.95 38.19
N ARG A 169 18.81 -11.03 37.94
CA ARG A 169 17.71 -11.11 36.97
C ARG A 169 16.75 -9.90 37.02
N ARG A 170 16.51 -9.34 38.20
CA ARG A 170 15.66 -8.15 38.42
C ARG A 170 16.28 -6.87 37.85
N VAL A 171 17.60 -6.71 37.95
CA VAL A 171 18.35 -5.59 37.32
C VAL A 171 18.28 -5.70 35.80
N GLY A 172 18.43 -6.91 35.26
CA GLY A 172 18.25 -7.17 33.82
C GLY A 172 16.85 -6.83 33.31
N ALA A 173 15.82 -7.16 34.09
CA ALA A 173 14.43 -6.80 33.80
C ALA A 173 14.17 -5.28 33.89
N LEU A 174 14.84 -4.56 34.80
CA LEU A 174 14.78 -3.10 34.86
C LEU A 174 15.40 -2.46 33.61
N PHE A 175 16.61 -2.86 33.21
CA PHE A 175 17.23 -2.30 31.99
C PHE A 175 16.39 -2.58 30.74
N ALA A 176 15.83 -3.79 30.61
CA ALA A 176 14.92 -4.13 29.50
C ALA A 176 13.56 -3.38 29.53
N ARG A 177 13.24 -2.70 30.63
CA ARG A 177 12.09 -1.78 30.77
C ARG A 177 12.50 -0.34 30.44
N LEU A 178 13.63 0.13 30.99
CA LEU A 178 14.18 1.47 30.74
C LEU A 178 14.59 1.68 29.27
N GLU A 179 15.10 0.64 28.60
CA GLU A 179 15.40 0.65 27.16
C GLU A 179 14.17 0.85 26.26
N LYS A 180 12.95 0.75 26.81
CA LYS A 180 11.67 0.89 26.10
C LYS A 180 10.82 2.07 26.57
N ASP A 181 11.25 2.80 27.59
CA ASP A 181 10.53 3.94 28.11
C ASP A 181 10.97 5.21 27.37
N ARG A 182 10.03 5.86 26.67
CA ARG A 182 10.24 7.09 25.89
C ARG A 182 10.85 8.23 26.72
N ASN A 183 10.66 8.21 28.05
CA ASN A 183 11.18 9.24 28.94
C ASN A 183 12.69 9.12 29.20
N PHE A 184 13.33 8.01 28.82
CA PHE A 184 14.76 7.78 28.99
C PHE A 184 15.50 7.72 27.65
N ASN A 185 16.67 8.35 27.58
CA ASN A 185 17.52 8.26 26.39
C ASN A 185 18.19 6.88 26.32
N TYR A 186 17.78 6.08 25.34
CA TYR A 186 18.29 4.75 25.03
C TYR A 186 19.82 4.64 25.00
N PHE A 187 20.53 5.65 24.49
CA PHE A 187 22.01 5.68 24.47
C PHE A 187 22.58 5.59 25.89
N TRP A 188 22.13 6.48 26.79
CA TRP A 188 22.63 6.53 28.16
C TRP A 188 22.23 5.30 28.98
N VAL A 189 21.01 4.76 28.79
CA VAL A 189 20.58 3.52 29.44
C VAL A 189 21.46 2.34 29.02
N ARG A 190 21.77 2.20 27.72
CA ARG A 190 22.61 1.11 27.21
C ARG A 190 24.07 1.26 27.64
N CYS A 191 24.61 2.48 27.65
CA CYS A 191 25.95 2.76 28.20
C CYS A 191 26.04 2.41 29.70
N ALA A 192 25.08 2.85 30.51
CA ALA A 192 25.04 2.55 31.95
C ALA A 192 24.99 1.04 32.22
N LYS A 193 24.16 0.29 31.47
CA LYS A 193 24.06 -1.17 31.53
C LYS A 193 25.41 -1.85 31.29
N LEU A 194 26.16 -1.41 30.28
CA LEU A 194 27.46 -1.98 29.92
C LEU A 194 28.51 -1.69 31.02
N ILE A 195 28.51 -0.47 31.58
CA ILE A 195 29.37 -0.08 32.71
C ILE A 195 29.05 -0.90 33.96
N CYS A 196 27.76 -1.15 34.26
CA CYS A 196 27.37 -2.01 35.38
C CYS A 196 27.89 -3.45 35.21
N VAL A 197 27.86 -4.00 33.98
CA VAL A 197 28.35 -5.35 33.69
C VAL A 197 29.88 -5.44 33.84
N THR A 198 30.64 -4.44 33.36
CA THR A 198 32.12 -4.47 33.51
C THR A 198 32.56 -4.31 34.96
N LEU A 199 31.99 -3.34 35.70
CA LEU A 199 32.31 -3.14 37.11
C LEU A 199 31.99 -4.39 37.95
N PHE A 200 30.86 -5.05 37.69
CA PHE A 200 30.50 -6.31 38.34
C PHE A 200 31.47 -7.46 37.99
N ALA A 201 31.92 -7.55 36.73
CA ALA A 201 32.88 -8.56 36.31
C ALA A 201 34.27 -8.40 36.95
N VAL A 202 34.78 -7.15 37.03
CA VAL A 202 36.02 -6.82 37.74
C VAL A 202 35.90 -7.16 39.22
N HIS A 203 34.81 -6.72 39.87
CA HIS A 203 34.57 -6.98 41.28
C HIS A 203 34.51 -8.47 41.62
N CYS A 204 33.83 -9.27 40.78
CA CYS A 204 33.80 -10.72 40.95
C CYS A 204 35.19 -11.33 40.82
N ALA A 205 35.92 -11.04 39.74
CA ALA A 205 37.23 -11.63 39.49
C ALA A 205 38.27 -11.22 40.55
N ALA A 206 38.28 -9.96 40.99
CA ALA A 206 39.07 -9.50 42.14
C ALA A 206 38.82 -10.34 43.41
N CYS A 207 37.55 -10.64 43.71
CA CYS A 207 37.20 -11.49 44.86
C CYS A 207 37.66 -12.95 44.68
N PHE A 208 37.59 -13.51 43.48
CA PHE A 208 38.12 -14.85 43.18
C PHE A 208 39.66 -14.90 43.24
N TYR A 209 40.35 -13.88 42.72
CA TYR A 209 41.81 -13.76 42.77
C TYR A 209 42.34 -13.76 44.21
N TYR A 210 41.74 -12.94 45.08
CA TYR A 210 42.09 -12.96 46.50
C TYR A 210 41.77 -14.31 47.16
N LEU A 211 40.64 -14.93 46.82
CA LEU A 211 40.23 -16.21 47.40
C LEU A 211 41.20 -17.35 47.10
N ILE A 212 41.73 -17.41 45.87
CA ILE A 212 42.66 -18.45 45.43
C ILE A 212 43.98 -18.32 46.20
N ALA A 213 44.52 -17.11 46.32
CA ALA A 213 45.73 -16.84 47.11
C ALA A 213 45.50 -17.12 48.62
N ALA A 214 44.43 -16.57 49.20
CA ALA A 214 44.10 -16.70 50.63
C ALA A 214 43.58 -18.10 51.04
N ARG A 215 43.51 -19.07 50.10
CA ARG A 215 43.29 -20.50 50.37
C ARG A 215 44.44 -21.40 49.89
N ASN A 216 45.56 -20.84 49.43
CA ASN A 216 46.73 -21.65 49.11
C ASN A 216 47.39 -22.23 50.38
N HIS A 217 48.20 -23.28 50.22
CA HIS A 217 48.98 -23.85 51.33
C HIS A 217 50.19 -22.97 51.67
N ASP A 218 50.92 -22.56 50.63
CA ASP A 218 52.06 -21.64 50.73
C ASP A 218 51.59 -20.21 50.40
N PRO A 219 51.42 -19.29 51.37
CA PRO A 219 50.92 -17.94 51.10
C PRO A 219 51.88 -17.12 50.23
N VAL A 220 53.20 -17.28 50.42
CA VAL A 220 54.26 -16.57 49.67
C VAL A 220 54.24 -16.94 48.18
N LYS A 221 53.86 -18.18 47.82
CA LYS A 221 53.78 -18.64 46.42
C LYS A 221 52.41 -18.32 45.80
N THR A 222 52.05 -17.04 45.83
CA THR A 222 50.81 -16.49 45.26
C THR A 222 51.07 -15.14 44.60
N TRP A 223 50.17 -14.70 43.71
CA TRP A 223 50.27 -13.44 42.97
C TRP A 223 50.45 -12.19 43.85
N ILE A 224 49.98 -12.23 45.10
CA ILE A 224 50.12 -11.16 46.10
C ILE A 224 51.19 -11.47 47.15
N GLY A 225 51.37 -12.75 47.51
CA GLY A 225 52.40 -13.16 48.47
C GLY A 225 53.84 -13.00 47.95
N ALA A 226 54.04 -13.00 46.63
CA ALA A 226 55.33 -12.77 46.00
C ALA A 226 55.77 -11.29 45.99
N SER A 227 54.84 -10.35 46.22
CA SER A 227 55.12 -8.91 46.37
C SER A 227 54.96 -8.41 47.81
N ASN A 228 54.16 -9.07 48.63
CA ASN A 228 54.03 -8.83 50.07
C ASN A 228 53.80 -10.13 50.85
N GLU A 229 54.85 -10.64 51.49
CA GLU A 229 54.82 -11.90 52.26
C GLU A 229 53.74 -11.90 53.36
N ASN A 230 53.47 -10.73 53.98
CA ASN A 230 52.54 -10.56 55.10
C ASN A 230 51.18 -9.96 54.68
N PHE A 231 50.78 -10.09 53.41
CA PHE A 231 49.46 -9.62 52.92
C PHE A 231 48.25 -10.17 53.73
N LEU A 232 48.44 -11.28 54.46
CA LEU A 232 47.43 -11.86 55.33
C LEU A 232 47.16 -11.07 56.62
N GLU A 233 47.97 -10.06 56.95
CA GLU A 233 47.79 -9.19 58.13
C GLU A 233 47.29 -7.77 57.78
N GLU A 234 47.47 -7.31 56.54
CA GLU A 234 47.08 -5.96 56.08
C GLU A 234 45.59 -5.59 56.28
N SER A 235 45.26 -4.30 56.21
CA SER A 235 43.84 -3.88 56.18
C SER A 235 43.08 -4.52 55.02
N LEU A 236 41.80 -4.88 55.24
CA LEU A 236 40.93 -5.43 54.18
C LEU A 236 40.79 -4.47 52.97
N TRP A 237 40.94 -3.17 53.20
CA TRP A 237 40.90 -2.15 52.15
C TRP A 237 42.07 -2.32 51.17
N MET A 238 43.30 -2.42 51.66
CA MET A 238 44.49 -2.61 50.80
C MET A 238 44.36 -3.89 49.98
N ARG A 239 44.04 -5.02 50.63
CA ARG A 239 43.85 -6.31 49.94
C ARG A 239 42.78 -6.24 48.84
N TYR A 240 41.66 -5.55 49.10
CA TYR A 240 40.60 -5.37 48.12
C TYR A 240 41.03 -4.46 46.96
N VAL A 241 41.66 -3.32 47.24
CA VAL A 241 42.16 -2.39 46.22
C VAL A 241 43.21 -3.05 45.32
N THR A 242 44.19 -3.76 45.87
CA THR A 242 45.21 -4.49 45.10
C THR A 242 44.59 -5.58 44.23
N SER A 243 43.57 -6.29 44.73
CA SER A 243 42.83 -7.31 43.95
C SER A 243 41.99 -6.69 42.83
N MET A 244 41.34 -5.55 43.07
CA MET A 244 40.60 -4.78 42.07
C MET A 244 41.54 -4.22 40.99
N TYR A 245 42.71 -3.72 41.39
CA TYR A 245 43.76 -3.23 40.50
C TYR A 245 44.27 -4.34 39.57
N TRP A 246 44.56 -5.54 40.08
CA TRP A 246 44.95 -6.67 39.23
C TRP A 246 43.82 -7.09 38.28
N SER A 247 42.57 -7.10 38.75
CA SER A 247 41.43 -7.47 37.92
C SER A 247 41.07 -6.43 36.83
N ILE A 248 41.25 -5.14 37.07
CA ILE A 248 40.99 -4.13 36.04
C ILE A 248 42.12 -4.11 34.99
N THR A 249 43.39 -4.19 35.40
CA THR A 249 44.54 -4.19 34.48
C THR A 249 44.60 -5.43 33.58
N THR A 250 44.06 -6.56 34.03
CA THR A 250 43.86 -7.77 33.22
C THR A 250 42.60 -7.74 32.36
N LEU A 251 41.52 -7.07 32.77
CA LEU A 251 40.33 -6.84 31.93
C LEU A 251 40.61 -5.86 30.79
N THR A 252 41.27 -4.74 31.07
CA THR A 252 41.62 -3.72 30.06
C THR A 252 42.85 -4.10 29.22
N THR A 253 43.36 -5.33 29.38
CA THR A 253 44.51 -5.86 28.64
C THR A 253 45.77 -4.99 28.70
N VAL A 254 45.98 -4.30 29.83
CA VAL A 254 47.15 -3.43 30.07
C VAL A 254 48.34 -4.24 30.60
N GLY A 255 48.09 -5.13 31.58
CA GLY A 255 49.04 -6.17 32.01
C GLY A 255 50.47 -5.69 32.34
N TYR A 256 50.63 -4.77 33.30
CA TYR A 256 51.95 -4.22 33.68
C TYR A 256 53.00 -5.26 34.13
N GLY A 257 52.59 -6.46 34.56
CA GLY A 257 53.48 -7.56 34.94
C GLY A 257 53.95 -7.54 36.41
N ASP A 258 53.71 -6.43 37.10
CA ASP A 258 53.87 -6.24 38.55
C ASP A 258 53.11 -7.29 39.38
N LEU A 259 51.93 -7.69 38.93
CA LEU A 259 51.11 -8.74 39.51
C LEU A 259 50.82 -9.81 38.45
N HIS A 260 51.24 -11.04 38.73
CA HIS A 260 51.15 -12.18 37.81
C HIS A 260 50.89 -13.49 38.57
N PRO A 261 50.28 -14.51 37.95
CA PRO A 261 49.98 -15.77 38.64
C PRO A 261 51.28 -16.58 38.88
N VAL A 262 51.49 -16.98 40.13
CA VAL A 262 52.67 -17.77 40.56
C VAL A 262 52.32 -19.25 40.70
N ASN A 263 51.09 -19.53 41.13
CA ASN A 263 50.58 -20.89 41.37
C ASN A 263 49.84 -21.43 40.13
N THR A 264 49.94 -22.73 39.86
CA THR A 264 49.20 -23.38 38.74
C THR A 264 47.70 -23.16 38.82
N LYS A 265 47.12 -23.09 40.03
CA LYS A 265 45.70 -22.74 40.24
C LYS A 265 45.36 -21.31 39.82
N GLU A 266 46.27 -20.37 40.05
CA GLU A 266 46.12 -18.98 39.63
C GLU A 266 46.27 -18.87 38.11
N MET A 267 47.25 -19.56 37.52
CA MET A 267 47.48 -19.60 36.07
C MET A 267 46.23 -20.10 35.33
N ILE A 268 45.63 -21.21 35.79
CA ILE A 268 44.39 -21.76 35.21
C ILE A 268 43.24 -20.74 35.30
N PHE A 269 43.06 -20.08 36.44
CA PHE A 269 42.01 -19.07 36.60
C PHE A 269 42.27 -17.82 35.73
N VAL A 270 43.50 -17.35 35.63
CA VAL A 270 43.91 -16.24 34.74
C VAL A 270 43.62 -16.58 33.28
N ILE A 271 43.93 -17.80 32.82
CA ILE A 271 43.63 -18.25 31.45
C ILE A 271 42.12 -18.17 31.17
N PHE A 272 41.27 -18.70 32.06
CA PHE A 272 39.82 -18.59 31.90
C PHE A 272 39.32 -17.13 31.95
N TYR A 273 39.88 -16.29 32.81
CA TYR A 273 39.52 -14.87 32.88
C TYR A 273 39.95 -14.12 31.62
N MET A 274 41.12 -14.39 31.06
CA MET A 274 41.58 -13.79 29.80
C MET A 274 40.68 -14.15 28.62
N PHE A 275 40.23 -15.40 28.51
CA PHE A 275 39.23 -15.79 27.50
C PHE A 275 37.87 -15.08 27.71
N PHE A 276 37.43 -14.93 28.95
CA PHE A 276 36.23 -14.15 29.27
C PHE A 276 36.40 -12.66 28.92
N ASN A 277 37.55 -12.06 29.22
CA ASN A 277 37.87 -10.66 28.94
C ASN A 277 37.90 -10.38 27.43
N LEU A 278 38.45 -11.30 26.63
CA LEU A 278 38.41 -11.21 25.16
C LEU A 278 36.96 -11.14 24.65
N GLY A 279 36.08 -12.01 25.15
CA GLY A 279 34.66 -12.01 24.82
C GLY A 279 33.91 -10.77 25.30
N LEU A 280 34.18 -10.31 26.52
CA LEU A 280 33.56 -9.10 27.10
C LEU A 280 34.01 -7.83 26.36
N THR A 281 35.29 -7.68 26.05
CA THR A 281 35.82 -6.54 25.29
C THR A 281 35.28 -6.53 23.86
N ALA A 282 35.19 -7.67 23.17
CA ALA A 282 34.53 -7.76 21.88
C ALA A 282 33.04 -7.36 21.95
N TYR A 283 32.32 -7.79 22.99
CA TYR A 283 30.93 -7.39 23.24
C TYR A 283 30.77 -5.89 23.49
N LEU A 284 31.67 -5.28 24.28
CA LEU A 284 31.68 -3.83 24.54
C LEU A 284 31.89 -3.04 23.25
N ILE A 285 32.92 -3.41 22.46
CA ILE A 285 33.23 -2.78 21.17
C ILE A 285 32.02 -2.90 20.23
N GLY A 286 31.44 -4.08 20.06
CA GLY A 286 30.26 -4.29 19.21
C GLY A 286 29.04 -3.45 19.61
N ASN A 287 28.82 -3.25 20.93
CA ASN A 287 27.75 -2.38 21.42
C ASN A 287 28.05 -0.89 21.19
N MET A 288 29.29 -0.45 21.43
CA MET A 288 29.70 0.94 21.20
C MET A 288 29.63 1.31 19.71
N THR A 289 30.15 0.45 18.83
CA THR A 289 30.05 0.63 17.37
C THR A 289 28.59 0.75 16.93
N ASN A 290 27.69 -0.09 17.44
CA ASN A 290 26.27 -0.02 17.11
C ASN A 290 25.63 1.32 17.55
N LEU A 291 25.94 1.79 18.77
CA LEU A 291 25.47 3.09 19.27
C LEU A 291 26.02 4.27 18.46
N VAL A 292 27.30 4.24 18.06
CA VAL A 292 27.93 5.29 17.24
C VAL A 292 27.36 5.29 15.82
N VAL A 293 27.15 4.13 15.20
CA VAL A 293 26.53 4.02 13.87
C VAL A 293 25.11 4.58 13.89
N HIS A 294 24.28 4.21 14.86
CA HIS A 294 22.94 4.80 15.00
C HIS A 294 22.99 6.32 15.24
N GLY A 295 23.85 6.80 16.15
CA GLY A 295 23.97 8.22 16.47
C GLY A 295 24.47 9.11 15.32
N THR A 296 25.25 8.55 14.39
CA THR A 296 25.79 9.28 13.22
C THR A 296 25.00 9.06 11.92
N SER A 297 24.13 8.04 11.88
CA SER A 297 23.38 7.59 10.69
C SER A 297 22.75 8.72 9.86
N ARG A 298 21.98 9.62 10.48
CA ARG A 298 21.27 10.72 9.80
C ARG A 298 22.23 11.67 9.07
N THR A 299 23.32 12.06 9.72
CA THR A 299 24.36 12.94 9.15
C THR A 299 25.19 12.24 8.07
N ARG A 300 25.41 10.92 8.23
CA ARG A 300 26.11 10.09 7.23
C ARG A 300 25.28 10.00 5.95
N ASN A 301 24.02 9.57 6.06
CA ASN A 301 23.10 9.45 4.92
C ASN A 301 22.96 10.78 4.16
N PHE A 302 22.85 11.91 4.86
CA PHE A 302 22.84 13.24 4.23
C PHE A 302 24.09 13.54 3.39
N ARG A 303 25.29 13.26 3.94
CA ARG A 303 26.54 13.42 3.19
C ARG A 303 26.61 12.50 1.98
N ASP A 304 26.17 11.25 2.12
CA ASP A 304 26.09 10.29 1.02
C ASP A 304 25.16 10.82 -0.10
N THR A 305 23.98 11.35 0.24
CA THR A 305 23.03 11.95 -0.72
C THR A 305 23.60 13.20 -1.41
N ILE A 306 24.21 14.12 -0.65
CA ILE A 306 24.85 15.33 -1.20
C ILE A 306 26.01 14.96 -2.14
N GLN A 307 26.82 13.98 -1.76
CA GLN A 307 27.94 13.52 -2.59
C GLN A 307 27.46 12.75 -3.84
N ALA A 308 26.36 12.01 -3.76
CA ALA A 308 25.70 11.41 -4.93
C ALA A 308 25.17 12.48 -5.89
N ALA A 309 24.46 13.50 -5.39
CA ALA A 309 23.93 14.60 -6.18
C ALA A 309 25.04 15.44 -6.84
N SER A 310 26.11 15.75 -6.11
CA SER A 310 27.30 16.44 -6.65
C SER A 310 28.03 15.60 -7.70
N ASN A 311 28.16 14.29 -7.50
CA ASN A 311 28.73 13.38 -8.50
C ASN A 311 27.87 13.31 -9.77
N PHE A 312 26.55 13.24 -9.64
CA PHE A 312 25.62 13.30 -10.78
C PHE A 312 25.75 14.62 -11.54
N ALA A 313 25.72 15.75 -10.83
CA ALA A 313 25.83 17.07 -11.44
C ALA A 313 27.16 17.27 -12.20
N ARG A 314 28.27 16.80 -11.61
CA ARG A 314 29.60 16.80 -12.25
C ARG A 314 29.67 15.86 -13.45
N ARG A 315 29.17 14.63 -13.35
CA ARG A 315 29.18 13.63 -14.44
C ARG A 315 28.41 14.11 -15.67
N ASN A 316 27.32 14.83 -15.45
CA ASN A 316 26.46 15.37 -16.50
C ASN A 316 26.76 16.84 -16.86
N HIS A 317 27.87 17.40 -16.36
CA HIS A 317 28.35 18.76 -16.66
C HIS A 317 27.28 19.86 -16.46
N LEU A 318 26.44 19.73 -15.43
CA LEU A 318 25.32 20.65 -15.21
C LEU A 318 25.80 22.10 -14.93
N PRO A 319 25.14 23.14 -15.46
CA PRO A 319 25.43 24.54 -15.15
C PRO A 319 25.44 24.81 -13.62
N PRO A 320 26.35 25.67 -13.11
CA PRO A 320 26.55 25.87 -11.67
C PRO A 320 25.27 26.29 -10.95
N ARG A 321 24.43 27.15 -11.55
CA ARG A 321 23.11 27.55 -11.01
C ARG A 321 22.21 26.35 -10.68
N LEU A 322 22.18 25.32 -11.53
CA LEU A 322 21.38 24.11 -11.28
C LEU A 322 22.02 23.23 -10.20
N GLN A 323 23.36 23.19 -10.10
CA GLN A 323 24.03 22.50 -8.99
C GLN A 323 23.70 23.18 -7.65
N ASP A 324 23.77 24.52 -7.60
CA ASP A 324 23.44 25.31 -6.42
C ASP A 324 21.98 25.13 -6.00
N GLN A 325 21.03 25.14 -6.95
CA GLN A 325 19.61 24.87 -6.68
C GLN A 325 19.40 23.44 -6.12
N MET A 326 19.94 22.41 -6.79
CA MET A 326 19.86 21.01 -6.31
C MET A 326 20.43 20.84 -4.90
N LEU A 327 21.59 21.44 -4.62
CA LEU A 327 22.24 21.35 -3.31
C LEU A 327 21.53 22.19 -2.24
N ALA A 328 20.98 23.36 -2.57
CA ALA A 328 20.17 24.16 -1.67
C ALA A 328 18.87 23.44 -1.28
N HIS A 329 18.18 22.80 -2.22
CA HIS A 329 16.99 22.00 -1.96
C HIS A 329 17.31 20.83 -1.02
N LEU A 330 18.38 20.06 -1.30
CA LEU A 330 18.79 18.92 -0.45
C LEU A 330 19.25 19.36 0.95
N CYS A 331 19.93 20.51 1.06
CA CYS A 331 20.30 21.09 2.36
C CYS A 331 19.07 21.56 3.14
N LEU A 332 18.08 22.17 2.48
CA LEU A 332 16.84 22.59 3.12
C LEU A 332 16.03 21.38 3.58
N LYS A 333 15.85 20.36 2.72
CA LYS A 333 15.14 19.13 3.08
C LYS A 333 15.78 18.43 4.27
N TYR A 334 17.11 18.28 4.28
CA TYR A 334 17.80 17.76 5.46
C TYR A 334 17.55 18.62 6.70
N ARG A 335 17.51 19.95 6.56
CA ARG A 335 17.22 20.85 7.67
C ARG A 335 15.79 20.68 8.20
N THR A 336 14.77 20.67 7.33
CA THR A 336 13.37 20.49 7.73
C THR A 336 13.13 19.09 8.32
N ASP A 337 13.72 18.05 7.76
CA ASP A 337 13.76 16.70 8.36
C ASP A 337 14.48 16.69 9.71
N SER A 338 15.53 17.51 9.87
CA SER A 338 16.33 17.57 11.10
C SER A 338 15.65 18.30 12.26
N GLU A 339 14.85 19.33 11.93
CA GLU A 339 14.02 20.15 12.82
C GLU A 339 12.63 19.51 13.05
N GLY A 340 12.29 18.45 12.30
CA GLY A 340 11.02 17.71 12.42
C GLY A 340 9.84 18.28 11.61
N LEU A 341 10.09 19.29 10.78
CA LEU A 341 9.09 20.07 10.06
C LEU A 341 8.46 19.35 8.85
N GLN A 342 9.14 18.36 8.26
CA GLN A 342 8.73 17.72 6.99
C GLN A 342 8.67 16.19 7.08
N GLN A 343 8.33 15.65 8.26
CA GLN A 343 8.21 14.20 8.50
C GLN A 343 6.95 13.57 7.84
N GLN A 344 6.86 13.64 6.51
CA GLN A 344 5.78 13.04 5.72
C GLN A 344 5.62 11.54 6.04
N GLU A 345 6.71 10.81 6.20
CA GLU A 345 6.71 9.39 6.62
C GLU A 345 6.02 9.16 7.97
N THR A 346 6.17 10.11 8.91
CA THR A 346 5.54 10.01 10.24
C THR A 346 4.07 10.44 10.19
N LEU A 347 3.72 11.43 9.36
CA LEU A 347 2.33 11.84 9.13
C LEU A 347 1.53 10.78 8.37
N ASP A 348 2.14 10.05 7.44
CA ASP A 348 1.51 8.95 6.70
C ASP A 348 1.49 7.63 7.49
N ALA A 349 2.33 7.50 8.53
CA ALA A 349 2.19 6.45 9.54
C ALA A 349 1.04 6.70 10.54
N LEU A 350 0.45 7.91 10.58
CA LEU A 350 -0.73 8.20 11.37
C LEU A 350 -2.03 7.81 10.63
N PRO A 351 -3.06 7.30 11.34
CA PRO A 351 -4.39 7.08 10.76
C PRO A 351 -4.95 8.37 10.13
N LYS A 352 -5.58 8.26 8.95
CA LYS A 352 -6.07 9.40 8.15
C LYS A 352 -6.79 10.46 9.00
N ALA A 353 -7.71 10.06 9.88
CA ALA A 353 -8.45 10.98 10.73
C ALA A 353 -7.55 11.90 11.58
N ILE A 354 -6.46 11.37 12.17
CA ILE A 354 -5.51 12.17 12.95
C ILE A 354 -4.72 13.12 12.03
N ARG A 355 -4.27 12.63 10.87
CA ARG A 355 -3.59 13.46 9.85
C ARG A 355 -4.48 14.62 9.39
N SER A 356 -5.76 14.34 9.08
CA SER A 356 -6.78 15.34 8.72
C SER A 356 -7.00 16.37 9.81
N SER A 357 -7.10 15.97 11.09
CA SER A 357 -7.24 16.89 12.21
C SER A 357 -6.01 17.80 12.40
N ILE A 358 -4.80 17.27 12.19
CA ILE A 358 -3.56 18.06 12.24
C ILE A 358 -3.55 19.09 11.11
N SER A 359 -3.78 18.68 9.85
CA SER A 359 -3.83 19.61 8.72
C SER A 359 -4.90 20.69 8.91
N HIS A 360 -6.09 20.31 9.40
CA HIS A 360 -7.18 21.26 9.68
C HIS A 360 -6.75 22.32 10.70
N PHE A 361 -6.17 21.92 11.84
CA PHE A 361 -5.67 22.85 12.85
C PHE A 361 -4.58 23.80 12.31
N LEU A 362 -3.68 23.30 11.46
CA LEU A 362 -2.56 24.08 10.92
C LEU A 362 -2.97 25.06 9.81
N PHE A 363 -3.89 24.66 8.92
CA PHE A 363 -4.05 25.33 7.61
C PHE A 363 -5.46 25.86 7.32
N TYR A 364 -6.49 25.47 8.06
CA TYR A 364 -7.88 25.95 7.80
C TYR A 364 -7.99 27.48 7.85
N SER A 365 -7.35 28.13 8.83
CA SER A 365 -7.39 29.59 9.00
C SER A 365 -6.59 30.39 7.95
N LEU A 366 -5.85 29.70 7.07
CA LEU A 366 -5.28 30.27 5.86
C LEU A 366 -6.25 30.08 4.68
N MET A 367 -6.74 28.86 4.50
CA MET A 367 -7.62 28.45 3.39
C MET A 367 -8.90 29.28 3.26
N ASP A 368 -9.54 29.58 4.39
CA ASP A 368 -10.73 30.44 4.48
C ASP A 368 -10.53 31.85 3.86
N LYS A 369 -9.28 32.34 3.80
CA LYS A 369 -8.95 33.70 3.33
C LYS A 369 -8.58 33.77 1.85
N VAL A 370 -8.11 32.65 1.28
CA VAL A 370 -7.70 32.50 -0.12
C VAL A 370 -8.88 32.86 -1.02
N TYR A 371 -8.67 33.73 -2.02
CA TYR A 371 -9.77 34.30 -2.81
C TYR A 371 -10.69 33.22 -3.43
N LEU A 372 -10.10 32.11 -3.88
CA LEU A 372 -10.78 31.04 -4.60
C LEU A 372 -11.82 30.31 -3.73
N PHE A 373 -11.61 30.21 -2.42
CA PHE A 373 -12.45 29.44 -1.50
C PHE A 373 -13.38 30.28 -0.62
N ARG A 374 -13.53 31.59 -0.91
CA ARG A 374 -14.44 32.45 -0.15
C ARG A 374 -15.89 32.03 -0.37
N GLY A 375 -16.64 31.88 0.73
CA GLY A 375 -18.05 31.47 0.71
C GLY A 375 -18.29 29.98 0.49
N VAL A 376 -17.24 29.15 0.42
CA VAL A 376 -17.31 27.69 0.31
C VAL A 376 -17.67 27.04 1.65
N SER A 377 -18.33 25.88 1.62
CA SER A 377 -18.69 25.10 2.80
C SER A 377 -17.47 24.66 3.65
N ASN A 378 -17.69 24.61 4.97
CA ASN A 378 -16.68 24.12 5.92
C ASN A 378 -16.30 22.65 5.67
N ASP A 379 -17.23 21.84 5.17
CA ASP A 379 -17.00 20.43 4.85
C ASP A 379 -16.09 20.28 3.62
N LEU A 380 -16.26 21.12 2.58
CA LEU A 380 -15.32 21.15 1.46
C LEU A 380 -13.95 21.66 1.88
N LEU A 381 -13.87 22.73 2.69
CA LEU A 381 -12.61 23.23 3.25
C LEU A 381 -11.88 22.15 4.07
N PHE A 382 -12.61 21.37 4.88
CA PHE A 382 -12.02 20.25 5.62
C PHE A 382 -11.49 19.15 4.68
N GLN A 383 -12.26 18.77 3.65
CA GLN A 383 -11.84 17.78 2.66
C GLN A 383 -10.56 18.23 1.93
N LEU A 384 -10.54 19.47 1.41
CA LEU A 384 -9.39 20.07 0.73
C LEU A 384 -8.14 20.07 1.62
N VAL A 385 -8.24 20.63 2.83
CA VAL A 385 -7.13 20.71 3.79
C VAL A 385 -6.60 19.31 4.16
N SER A 386 -7.46 18.29 4.17
CA SER A 386 -7.07 16.92 4.55
C SER A 386 -6.22 16.16 3.53
N GLU A 387 -6.20 16.60 2.27
CA GLU A 387 -5.37 16.04 1.18
C GLU A 387 -4.21 16.96 0.75
N MET A 388 -4.20 18.23 1.18
CA MET A 388 -3.07 19.13 0.94
C MET A 388 -1.78 18.64 1.62
N LYS A 389 -0.65 18.84 0.95
CA LYS A 389 0.70 18.51 1.45
C LYS A 389 1.53 19.77 1.64
N ALA A 390 2.23 19.86 2.76
CA ALA A 390 3.14 20.98 3.04
C ALA A 390 4.55 20.68 2.51
N GLU A 391 5.06 21.58 1.66
CA GLU A 391 6.37 21.49 1.04
C GLU A 391 7.16 22.80 1.31
N TYR A 392 8.49 22.69 1.42
CA TYR A 392 9.38 23.82 1.72
C TYR A 392 10.37 24.03 0.58
N PHE A 393 10.48 25.28 0.09
CA PHE A 393 11.31 25.65 -1.05
C PHE A 393 12.36 26.71 -0.64
N PRO A 394 13.65 26.53 -0.97
CA PRO A 394 14.70 27.51 -0.68
C PRO A 394 14.55 28.73 -1.59
N PRO A 395 15.16 29.89 -1.26
CA PRO A 395 15.12 31.07 -2.12
C PRO A 395 15.84 30.85 -3.46
N LYS A 396 15.33 31.48 -4.53
CA LYS A 396 15.79 31.37 -5.93
C LYS A 396 15.56 30.01 -6.58
N GLU A 397 14.65 29.22 -6.04
CA GLU A 397 14.11 28.01 -6.68
C GLU A 397 12.88 28.36 -7.53
N ASP A 398 12.81 27.78 -8.73
CA ASP A 398 11.70 27.92 -9.67
C ASP A 398 10.70 26.78 -9.40
N VAL A 399 9.52 27.11 -8.86
CA VAL A 399 8.51 26.17 -8.31
C VAL A 399 7.57 25.63 -9.39
N ILE A 400 7.25 26.48 -10.35
CA ILE A 400 6.41 26.21 -11.53
C ILE A 400 7.13 26.86 -12.70
N LEU A 401 7.23 26.18 -13.84
CA LEU A 401 7.85 26.74 -15.05
C LEU A 401 6.79 27.27 -16.02
N GLN A 402 7.11 28.37 -16.71
CA GLN A 402 6.26 28.89 -17.79
C GLN A 402 6.11 27.84 -18.91
N ASN A 403 4.89 27.68 -19.40
CA ASN A 403 4.46 26.65 -20.36
C ASN A 403 4.50 25.19 -19.85
N GLU A 404 4.70 24.95 -18.55
CA GLU A 404 4.58 23.63 -17.94
C GLU A 404 3.11 23.15 -17.92
N ALA A 405 2.89 21.84 -18.00
CA ALA A 405 1.56 21.25 -17.92
C ALA A 405 0.97 21.37 -16.49
N PRO A 406 -0.33 21.65 -16.33
CA PRO A 406 -0.92 21.96 -15.02
C PRO A 406 -1.24 20.72 -14.17
N THR A 407 -0.22 20.21 -13.49
CA THR A 407 -0.27 19.03 -12.60
C THR A 407 -0.85 19.33 -11.22
N ASP A 408 -0.36 20.39 -10.59
CA ASP A 408 -0.67 20.81 -9.22
C ASP A 408 -0.86 22.33 -9.17
N PHE A 409 -1.51 22.82 -8.10
CA PHE A 409 -1.44 24.22 -7.69
C PHE A 409 -0.93 24.32 -6.25
N TYR A 410 -0.45 25.50 -5.87
CA TYR A 410 0.14 25.74 -4.56
C TYR A 410 -0.45 26.99 -3.89
N ILE A 411 -0.50 27.00 -2.56
CA ILE A 411 -0.92 28.15 -1.74
C ILE A 411 0.24 28.55 -0.83
N LEU A 412 0.58 29.84 -0.81
CA LEU A 412 1.73 30.36 -0.07
C LEU A 412 1.36 30.55 1.41
N VAL A 413 1.88 29.70 2.29
CA VAL A 413 1.67 29.77 3.75
C VAL A 413 2.56 30.85 4.36
N ASN A 414 3.81 30.90 3.93
CA ASN A 414 4.84 31.81 4.43
C ASN A 414 5.93 31.99 3.36
N GLY A 415 6.60 33.14 3.37
CA GLY A 415 7.59 33.54 2.37
C GLY A 415 7.03 34.52 1.34
N THR A 416 7.75 34.67 0.23
CA THR A 416 7.44 35.55 -0.90
C THR A 416 8.02 34.94 -2.17
N ALA A 417 7.28 34.97 -3.27
CA ALA A 417 7.72 34.55 -4.59
C ALA A 417 7.42 35.63 -5.62
N ASP A 418 8.18 35.70 -6.72
CA ASP A 418 7.96 36.61 -7.83
C ASP A 418 7.45 35.82 -9.04
N LEU A 419 6.38 36.29 -9.69
CA LEU A 419 5.91 35.79 -10.99
C LEU A 419 6.82 36.37 -12.08
N VAL A 420 7.41 35.50 -12.90
CA VAL A 420 8.38 35.86 -13.95
C VAL A 420 7.87 35.42 -15.32
N ILE A 421 7.85 36.34 -16.28
CA ILE A 421 7.73 36.03 -17.71
C ILE A 421 9.13 35.97 -18.31
N PHE A 422 9.38 34.96 -19.14
CA PHE A 422 10.47 34.95 -20.12
C PHE A 422 9.93 35.45 -21.46
N ASP A 423 10.27 36.68 -21.83
CA ASP A 423 9.96 37.23 -23.15
C ASP A 423 11.23 37.69 -23.87
N THR A 424 11.38 37.32 -25.15
CA THR A 424 12.57 37.53 -26.00
C THR A 424 13.94 37.14 -25.38
N GLY A 425 13.95 36.36 -24.29
CA GLY A 425 15.16 35.97 -23.55
C GLY A 425 15.49 36.85 -22.32
N ILE A 426 14.62 37.79 -21.96
CA ILE A 426 14.74 38.62 -20.75
C ILE A 426 13.77 38.10 -19.68
N GLU A 427 14.28 37.85 -18.46
CA GLU A 427 13.45 37.57 -17.29
C GLU A 427 12.82 38.89 -16.78
N THR A 428 11.48 38.99 -16.77
CA THR A 428 10.75 40.15 -16.23
C THR A 428 9.84 39.73 -15.09
N ALA A 429 10.00 40.36 -13.93
CA ALA A 429 9.19 40.10 -12.74
C ALA A 429 7.91 40.95 -12.77
N VAL A 430 6.75 40.31 -12.86
CA VAL A 430 5.43 40.95 -13.05
C VAL A 430 4.77 41.31 -11.72
N LYS A 431 4.80 40.38 -10.75
CA LYS A 431 4.02 40.47 -9.50
C LYS A 431 4.71 39.73 -8.37
N GLU A 432 4.81 40.35 -7.19
CA GLU A 432 5.25 39.68 -5.95
C GLU A 432 4.03 39.02 -5.26
N VAL A 433 4.12 37.71 -5.09
CA VAL A 433 3.16 36.81 -4.42
C VAL A 433 3.48 36.70 -2.93
N LYS A 434 2.44 36.77 -2.08
CA LYS A 434 2.55 36.90 -0.61
C LYS A 434 1.73 35.82 0.11
N ALA A 435 1.99 35.66 1.41
CA ALA A 435 1.29 34.65 2.21
C ALA A 435 -0.23 34.86 2.19
N GLY A 436 -0.98 33.82 1.82
CA GLY A 436 -2.43 33.87 1.54
C GLY A 436 -2.78 33.85 0.05
N ASP A 437 -1.83 34.12 -0.85
CA ASP A 437 -2.03 33.99 -2.29
C ASP A 437 -1.92 32.52 -2.74
N ILE A 438 -2.54 32.24 -3.89
CA ILE A 438 -2.54 30.97 -4.61
C ILE A 438 -1.78 31.13 -5.94
N ILE A 439 -1.17 30.04 -6.44
CA ILE A 439 -0.41 30.00 -7.69
C ILE A 439 -0.68 28.72 -8.48
N GLY A 440 -0.80 28.84 -9.79
CA GLY A 440 -0.98 27.72 -10.74
C GLY A 440 -2.43 27.25 -10.90
N GLU A 441 -3.38 27.86 -10.18
CA GLU A 441 -4.80 27.52 -10.17
C GLU A 441 -5.50 27.78 -11.51
N ILE A 442 -5.08 28.82 -12.25
CA ILE A 442 -5.57 29.09 -13.61
C ILE A 442 -5.23 27.91 -14.52
N GLY A 443 -3.98 27.41 -14.48
CA GLY A 443 -3.59 26.23 -15.26
C GLY A 443 -4.41 25.01 -14.88
N VAL A 444 -4.60 24.75 -13.58
CA VAL A 444 -5.36 23.59 -13.08
C VAL A 444 -6.84 23.67 -13.44
N LEU A 445 -7.53 24.77 -13.17
CA LEU A 445 -8.98 24.90 -13.44
C LEU A 445 -9.30 25.03 -14.93
N CYS A 446 -8.47 25.74 -15.70
CA CYS A 446 -8.73 26.03 -17.12
C CYS A 446 -8.09 25.02 -18.08
N TYR A 447 -7.36 24.03 -17.56
CA TYR A 447 -6.52 23.05 -18.29
C TYR A 447 -5.58 23.68 -19.32
N ARG A 448 -4.72 24.61 -18.86
CA ARG A 448 -3.77 25.33 -19.71
C ARG A 448 -2.33 25.23 -19.21
N PRO A 449 -1.33 25.34 -20.11
CA PRO A 449 0.06 25.54 -19.70
C PRO A 449 0.21 26.74 -18.76
N GLN A 450 1.14 26.65 -17.82
CA GLN A 450 1.30 27.66 -16.77
C GLN A 450 1.83 28.99 -17.34
N LEU A 451 1.12 30.09 -17.03
CA LEU A 451 1.32 31.40 -17.68
C LEU A 451 2.62 32.12 -17.25
N TYR A 452 3.14 31.79 -16.08
CA TYR A 452 4.30 32.44 -15.47
C TYR A 452 5.22 31.40 -14.83
N THR A 453 6.53 31.65 -14.85
CA THR A 453 7.47 30.94 -13.96
C THR A 453 7.33 31.52 -12.57
N VAL A 454 7.19 30.68 -11.53
CA VAL A 454 7.08 31.16 -10.14
C VAL A 454 8.39 30.95 -9.41
N ARG A 455 9.12 32.03 -9.12
CA ARG A 455 10.42 31.98 -8.47
C ARG A 455 10.34 32.41 -7.00
N THR A 456 10.84 31.58 -6.09
CA THR A 456 10.95 31.97 -4.68
C THR A 456 11.98 33.09 -4.47
N LYS A 457 11.65 34.03 -3.59
CA LYS A 457 12.48 35.18 -3.21
C LYS A 457 13.08 35.04 -1.80
N ARG A 458 12.39 34.27 -0.96
CA ARG A 458 12.76 33.88 0.42
C ARG A 458 12.54 32.37 0.58
N LEU A 459 12.87 31.82 1.74
CA LEU A 459 12.36 30.50 2.14
C LEU A 459 10.83 30.55 2.09
N CYS A 460 10.22 29.67 1.31
CA CYS A 460 8.77 29.58 1.16
C CYS A 460 8.25 28.26 1.74
N GLN A 461 7.07 28.32 2.36
CA GLN A 461 6.27 27.16 2.72
C GLN A 461 5.01 27.17 1.85
N LEU A 462 4.81 26.09 1.09
CA LEU A 462 3.70 25.92 0.16
C LEU A 462 2.79 24.78 0.59
N LEU A 463 1.47 24.95 0.42
CA LEU A 463 0.51 23.85 0.43
C LEU A 463 0.23 23.44 -1.01
N ARG A 464 0.66 22.25 -1.39
CA ARG A 464 0.42 21.63 -2.70
C ARG A 464 -0.91 20.89 -2.70
N MET A 465 -1.67 21.05 -3.77
CA MET A 465 -2.88 20.29 -4.08
C MET A 465 -2.85 19.80 -5.52
N ASN A 466 -3.14 18.52 -5.74
CA ASN A 466 -3.09 17.89 -7.06
C ASN A 466 -4.40 18.07 -7.83
N ARG A 467 -4.28 18.31 -9.16
CA ARG A 467 -5.42 18.42 -10.10
C ARG A 467 -6.46 17.32 -9.88
N THR A 468 -6.05 16.05 -9.81
CA THR A 468 -6.98 14.91 -9.75
C THR A 468 -7.72 14.85 -8.42
N SER A 469 -7.00 14.99 -7.29
CA SER A 469 -7.60 15.07 -5.95
C SER A 469 -8.57 16.25 -5.84
N PHE A 470 -8.17 17.41 -6.34
CA PHE A 470 -8.97 18.63 -6.32
C PHE A 470 -10.27 18.52 -7.13
N LEU A 471 -10.17 18.05 -8.37
CA LEU A 471 -11.34 17.86 -9.24
C LEU A 471 -12.29 16.79 -8.66
N ASN A 472 -11.78 15.67 -8.15
CA ASN A 472 -12.61 14.65 -7.49
C ASN A 472 -13.37 15.21 -6.27
N ILE A 473 -12.70 16.07 -5.47
CA ILE A 473 -13.28 16.74 -4.31
C ILE A 473 -14.35 17.78 -4.74
N ILE A 474 -14.13 18.51 -5.83
CA ILE A 474 -15.14 19.43 -6.41
C ILE A 474 -16.32 18.68 -7.05
N GLN A 475 -16.07 17.57 -7.74
CA GLN A 475 -17.12 16.73 -8.35
C GLN A 475 -18.09 16.17 -7.31
N ALA A 476 -17.62 15.88 -6.09
CA ALA A 476 -18.46 15.48 -4.97
C ALA A 476 -19.30 16.64 -4.38
N ASN A 477 -18.88 17.90 -4.56
CA ASN A 477 -19.42 19.09 -3.89
C ASN A 477 -19.75 20.21 -4.92
N VAL A 478 -20.53 19.87 -5.96
CA VAL A 478 -20.76 20.72 -7.16
C VAL A 478 -21.27 22.14 -6.87
N GLY A 479 -22.05 22.33 -5.80
CA GLY A 479 -22.54 23.65 -5.38
C GLY A 479 -21.39 24.60 -5.00
N ASP A 480 -20.49 24.13 -4.13
CA ASP A 480 -19.26 24.86 -3.80
C ASP A 480 -18.32 24.99 -5.00
N GLY A 481 -18.28 23.99 -5.89
CA GLY A 481 -17.54 24.05 -7.16
C GLY A 481 -17.98 25.23 -8.05
N THR A 482 -19.26 25.58 -8.00
CA THR A 482 -19.80 26.76 -8.72
C THR A 482 -19.37 28.06 -8.04
N ILE A 483 -19.27 28.10 -6.71
CA ILE A 483 -18.73 29.25 -5.96
C ILE A 483 -17.25 29.46 -6.31
N ILE A 484 -16.46 28.38 -6.32
CA ILE A 484 -15.04 28.38 -6.73
C ILE A 484 -14.85 28.94 -8.14
N MET A 485 -15.67 28.52 -9.11
CA MET A 485 -15.58 29.03 -10.48
C MET A 485 -16.02 30.50 -10.60
N ASN A 486 -17.05 30.92 -9.87
CA ASN A 486 -17.47 32.32 -9.81
C ASN A 486 -16.37 33.21 -9.19
N ASN A 487 -15.71 32.76 -8.11
CA ASN A 487 -14.58 33.45 -7.49
C ASN A 487 -13.40 33.62 -8.47
N LEU A 488 -13.10 32.60 -9.28
CA LEU A 488 -12.08 32.70 -10.34
C LEU A 488 -12.46 33.72 -11.42
N LEU A 489 -13.68 33.64 -11.96
CA LEU A 489 -14.15 34.56 -13.00
C LEU A 489 -14.21 36.02 -12.52
N GLN A 490 -14.59 36.24 -11.26
CA GLN A 490 -14.53 37.57 -10.64
C GLN A 490 -13.08 38.04 -10.51
N HIS A 491 -12.16 37.20 -10.03
CA HIS A 491 -10.75 37.58 -9.88
C HIS A 491 -10.10 37.92 -11.24
N LEU A 492 -10.42 37.16 -12.29
CA LEU A 492 -9.99 37.44 -13.66
C LEU A 492 -10.58 38.76 -14.22
N LYS A 493 -11.80 39.14 -13.82
CA LYS A 493 -12.43 40.43 -14.17
C LYS A 493 -11.86 41.62 -13.41
N GLU A 494 -11.36 41.41 -12.20
CA GLU A 494 -10.71 42.44 -11.37
C GLU A 494 -9.23 42.67 -11.75
N MET A 495 -8.59 41.72 -12.44
CA MET A 495 -7.22 41.86 -12.95
C MET A 495 -7.18 42.58 -14.30
N ASN A 496 -6.83 43.87 -14.27
CA ASN A 496 -6.59 44.74 -15.43
C ASN A 496 -5.30 44.38 -16.21
N ASP A 497 -5.09 43.10 -16.53
CA ASP A 497 -3.98 42.58 -17.36
C ASP A 497 -4.55 42.09 -18.71
N PRO A 498 -4.02 42.53 -19.87
CA PRO A 498 -4.51 42.07 -21.18
C PRO A 498 -4.35 40.55 -21.40
N VAL A 499 -3.39 39.89 -20.75
CA VAL A 499 -3.26 38.43 -20.76
C VAL A 499 -4.43 37.80 -20.00
N MET A 500 -4.80 38.34 -18.83
CA MET A 500 -5.94 37.87 -18.04
C MET A 500 -7.28 38.14 -18.72
N ALA A 501 -7.42 39.24 -19.47
CA ALA A 501 -8.61 39.51 -20.28
C ALA A 501 -8.81 38.45 -21.39
N ASN A 502 -7.73 38.03 -22.05
CA ASN A 502 -7.78 36.95 -23.05
C ASN A 502 -8.10 35.60 -22.40
N VAL A 503 -7.46 35.27 -21.26
CA VAL A 503 -7.77 34.07 -20.48
C VAL A 503 -9.24 34.06 -20.06
N LEU A 504 -9.75 35.17 -19.51
CA LEU A 504 -11.14 35.33 -19.13
C LEU A 504 -12.08 35.03 -20.30
N LEU A 505 -11.95 35.76 -21.40
CA LEU A 505 -12.81 35.61 -22.57
C LEU A 505 -12.82 34.15 -23.07
N GLU A 506 -11.65 33.51 -23.13
CA GLU A 506 -11.55 32.14 -23.58
C GLU A 506 -12.09 31.15 -22.51
N THR A 507 -11.97 31.43 -21.21
CA THR A 507 -12.61 30.60 -20.15
C THR A 507 -14.13 30.72 -20.14
N GLU A 508 -14.69 31.91 -20.39
CA GLU A 508 -16.14 32.09 -20.55
C GLU A 508 -16.64 31.35 -21.81
N ASN A 509 -15.86 31.37 -22.90
CA ASN A 509 -16.13 30.55 -24.09
C ASN A 509 -15.98 29.03 -23.82
N MET A 510 -15.04 28.59 -22.99
CA MET A 510 -14.88 27.18 -22.61
C MET A 510 -16.04 26.70 -21.72
N LEU A 511 -16.50 27.55 -20.79
CA LEU A 511 -17.68 27.30 -19.95
C LEU A 511 -18.96 27.23 -20.79
N ALA A 512 -19.17 28.18 -21.71
CA ALA A 512 -20.32 28.21 -22.63
C ALA A 512 -20.33 27.02 -23.60
N ARG A 513 -19.19 26.35 -23.82
CA ARG A 513 -19.05 25.15 -24.65
C ARG A 513 -18.89 23.85 -23.84
N GLY A 514 -19.05 23.90 -22.51
CA GLY A 514 -18.91 22.73 -21.62
C GLY A 514 -17.53 22.04 -21.64
N LYS A 515 -16.45 22.69 -22.12
CA LYS A 515 -15.15 22.04 -22.41
C LYS A 515 -14.11 22.09 -21.29
N LEU A 516 -14.50 22.44 -20.07
CA LEU A 516 -13.65 22.28 -18.88
C LEU A 516 -13.96 20.94 -18.21
N ASP A 517 -12.96 20.29 -17.60
CA ASP A 517 -13.11 19.03 -16.84
C ASP A 517 -13.99 19.16 -15.55
N LEU A 518 -14.69 20.29 -15.37
CA LEU A 518 -15.73 20.45 -14.37
C LEU A 518 -17.02 19.74 -14.84
N PRO A 519 -17.74 18.99 -13.99
CA PRO A 519 -18.88 18.16 -14.37
C PRO A 519 -20.18 18.98 -14.56
N LEU A 520 -20.13 20.06 -15.35
CA LEU A 520 -21.25 20.97 -15.62
C LEU A 520 -21.69 20.89 -17.09
N ASN A 521 -21.60 19.70 -17.69
CA ASN A 521 -22.19 19.42 -19.00
C ASN A 521 -23.70 19.15 -18.89
N LEU A 522 -24.41 19.33 -20.00
CA LEU A 522 -25.86 19.12 -20.07
C LEU A 522 -26.24 17.66 -19.73
N CYS A 523 -25.39 16.69 -20.10
CA CYS A 523 -25.56 15.28 -19.75
C CYS A 523 -25.61 15.05 -18.23
N PHE A 524 -24.79 15.72 -17.42
CA PHE A 524 -24.82 15.59 -15.96
C PHE A 524 -26.10 16.17 -15.34
N ALA A 525 -26.60 17.30 -15.86
CA ALA A 525 -27.88 17.85 -15.43
C ALA A 525 -29.05 16.90 -15.80
N ALA A 526 -29.02 16.29 -16.99
CA ALA A 526 -29.96 15.25 -17.40
C ALA A 526 -29.89 13.97 -16.55
N ILE A 527 -28.68 13.49 -16.19
CA ILE A 527 -28.48 12.33 -15.29
C ILE A 527 -29.13 12.56 -13.93
N ARG A 528 -29.15 13.81 -13.45
CA ARG A 528 -29.68 14.22 -12.15
C ARG A 528 -31.14 14.69 -12.18
N GLU A 529 -31.76 14.73 -13.35
CA GLU A 529 -33.13 15.23 -13.57
C GLU A 529 -33.32 16.68 -13.09
N ASP A 530 -32.26 17.49 -13.11
CA ASP A 530 -32.21 18.88 -12.62
C ASP A 530 -32.54 19.86 -13.76
N ASP A 531 -33.84 20.11 -13.97
CA ASP A 531 -34.36 20.98 -15.04
C ASP A 531 -33.95 22.45 -14.87
N LEU A 532 -33.80 22.92 -13.62
CA LEU A 532 -33.31 24.26 -13.32
C LEU A 532 -31.83 24.45 -13.72
N LEU A 533 -30.97 23.49 -13.38
CA LEU A 533 -29.56 23.51 -13.82
C LEU A 533 -29.46 23.37 -15.34
N LEU A 534 -30.24 22.47 -15.95
CA LEU A 534 -30.27 22.26 -17.39
C LEU A 534 -30.68 23.55 -18.12
N HIS A 535 -31.69 24.27 -17.62
CA HIS A 535 -32.13 25.55 -18.20
C HIS A 535 -31.06 26.65 -18.03
N GLN A 536 -30.37 26.71 -16.90
CA GLN A 536 -29.27 27.66 -16.69
C GLN A 536 -28.05 27.40 -17.58
N LEU A 537 -27.82 26.15 -17.98
CA LEU A 537 -26.76 25.78 -18.93
C LEU A 537 -27.18 26.07 -20.37
N LEU A 538 -28.37 25.67 -20.79
CA LEU A 538 -28.91 25.98 -22.13
C LEU A 538 -28.99 27.49 -22.39
N LYS A 539 -29.42 28.27 -21.39
CA LYS A 539 -29.43 29.74 -21.45
C LYS A 539 -28.04 30.39 -21.54
N LYS A 540 -26.96 29.65 -21.24
CA LYS A 540 -25.56 30.08 -21.44
C LYS A 540 -25.01 29.70 -22.82
N GLY A 541 -25.78 29.03 -23.66
CA GLY A 541 -25.40 28.70 -25.05
C GLY A 541 -24.64 27.39 -25.23
N LEU A 542 -24.75 26.43 -24.29
CA LEU A 542 -24.28 25.07 -24.52
C LEU A 542 -25.17 24.40 -25.60
N ASP A 543 -24.55 23.61 -26.48
CA ASP A 543 -25.26 22.90 -27.55
C ASP A 543 -26.12 21.77 -26.95
N PRO A 544 -27.45 21.72 -27.17
CA PRO A 544 -28.31 20.64 -26.68
C PRO A 544 -27.92 19.23 -27.15
N ASN A 545 -27.03 19.14 -28.16
CA ASN A 545 -26.60 17.91 -28.80
C ASN A 545 -25.17 17.48 -28.40
N ASP A 546 -24.45 18.25 -27.57
CA ASP A 546 -23.11 17.87 -27.05
C ASP A 546 -23.20 16.53 -26.28
N SER A 547 -22.53 15.49 -26.80
CA SER A 547 -22.66 14.12 -26.33
C SER A 547 -21.61 13.70 -25.29
N ASP A 548 -21.91 12.63 -24.54
CA ASP A 548 -20.93 11.98 -23.66
C ASP A 548 -19.92 11.11 -24.43
N ASN A 549 -18.98 10.49 -23.70
CA ASN A 549 -17.94 9.62 -24.30
C ASN A 549 -18.49 8.38 -25.03
N ASN A 550 -19.78 8.06 -24.90
CA ASN A 550 -20.48 7.00 -25.62
C ASN A 550 -21.34 7.55 -26.78
N GLY A 551 -21.26 8.85 -27.09
CA GLY A 551 -22.07 9.50 -28.11
C GLY A 551 -23.50 9.85 -27.66
N ARG A 552 -23.87 9.62 -26.40
CA ARG A 552 -25.24 9.88 -25.91
C ARG A 552 -25.42 11.35 -25.59
N THR A 553 -26.39 11.97 -26.24
CA THR A 553 -26.78 13.37 -25.98
C THR A 553 -27.58 13.51 -24.67
N PRO A 554 -27.74 14.72 -24.11
CA PRO A 554 -28.59 14.97 -22.94
C PRO A 554 -30.03 14.51 -23.16
N LEU A 555 -30.49 14.50 -24.42
CA LEU A 555 -31.82 14.04 -24.81
C LEU A 555 -31.96 12.52 -24.73
N HIS A 556 -30.92 11.73 -25.07
CA HIS A 556 -30.90 10.28 -24.82
C HIS A 556 -31.07 9.99 -23.32
N ILE A 557 -30.29 10.67 -22.48
CA ILE A 557 -30.29 10.48 -21.03
C ILE A 557 -31.64 10.88 -20.43
N SER A 558 -32.17 12.05 -20.82
CA SER A 558 -33.48 12.52 -20.35
C SER A 558 -34.62 11.59 -20.79
N ALA A 559 -34.50 10.99 -21.98
CA ALA A 559 -35.46 10.02 -22.50
C ALA A 559 -35.41 8.68 -21.77
N SER A 560 -34.20 8.14 -21.52
CA SER A 560 -33.92 6.95 -20.71
C SER A 560 -34.42 7.09 -19.26
N LYS A 561 -34.38 8.32 -18.71
CA LYS A 561 -34.94 8.65 -17.39
C LYS A 561 -36.45 8.95 -17.38
N GLY A 562 -37.08 9.16 -18.53
CA GLY A 562 -38.48 9.58 -18.59
C GLY A 562 -38.74 11.01 -18.11
N SER A 563 -37.69 11.84 -17.95
CA SER A 563 -37.80 13.20 -17.41
C SER A 563 -38.39 14.16 -18.44
N LEU A 564 -39.72 14.27 -18.42
CA LEU A 564 -40.51 15.07 -19.36
C LEU A 564 -40.10 16.55 -19.38
N ASN A 565 -39.77 17.14 -18.24
CA ASN A 565 -39.31 18.55 -18.16
C ASN A 565 -38.00 18.73 -18.92
N CYS A 566 -37.01 17.86 -18.69
CA CYS A 566 -35.72 17.92 -19.37
C CYS A 566 -35.86 17.68 -20.88
N VAL A 567 -36.71 16.74 -21.30
CA VAL A 567 -36.99 16.47 -22.72
C VAL A 567 -37.63 17.68 -23.41
N LEU A 568 -38.68 18.28 -22.84
CA LEU A 568 -39.33 19.48 -23.39
C LEU A 568 -38.33 20.63 -23.51
N LEU A 569 -37.58 20.90 -22.44
CA LEU A 569 -36.61 21.99 -22.38
C LEU A 569 -35.46 21.84 -23.39
N LEU A 570 -35.01 20.60 -23.66
CA LEU A 570 -34.00 20.35 -24.69
C LEU A 570 -34.56 20.58 -26.11
N LEU A 571 -35.81 20.19 -26.36
CA LEU A 571 -36.49 20.40 -27.65
C LEU A 571 -36.81 21.89 -27.90
N ASP A 572 -37.21 22.63 -26.86
CA ASP A 572 -37.42 24.09 -26.90
C ASP A 572 -36.14 24.84 -27.31
N TYR A 573 -34.96 24.31 -26.96
CA TYR A 573 -33.65 24.84 -27.36
C TYR A 573 -33.09 24.19 -28.66
N HIS A 574 -33.91 23.43 -29.39
CA HIS A 574 -33.57 22.78 -30.68
C HIS A 574 -32.59 21.59 -30.61
N ALA A 575 -32.69 20.74 -29.59
CA ALA A 575 -32.09 19.40 -29.64
C ALA A 575 -32.68 18.55 -30.77
N ASP A 576 -31.85 17.78 -31.48
CA ASP A 576 -32.29 16.84 -32.50
C ASP A 576 -32.73 15.50 -31.87
N PRO A 577 -34.02 15.10 -32.00
CA PRO A 577 -34.51 13.82 -31.48
C PRO A 577 -34.05 12.59 -32.28
N ASN A 578 -33.20 12.76 -33.30
CA ASN A 578 -32.69 11.71 -34.19
C ASN A 578 -31.17 11.50 -34.11
N CYS A 579 -30.46 12.21 -33.21
CA CYS A 579 -29.04 11.95 -32.93
C CYS A 579 -28.80 10.48 -32.54
N ARG A 580 -27.63 9.95 -32.90
CA ARG A 580 -27.21 8.57 -32.60
C ARG A 580 -26.10 8.53 -31.55
N ASP A 581 -26.16 7.54 -30.65
CA ASP A 581 -25.02 7.15 -29.83
C ASP A 581 -24.06 6.18 -30.57
N ALA A 582 -23.00 5.72 -29.89
CA ALA A 582 -22.00 4.82 -30.46
C ALA A 582 -22.56 3.42 -30.80
N GLU A 583 -23.58 2.98 -30.08
CA GLU A 583 -24.32 1.74 -30.28
C GLU A 583 -25.39 1.83 -31.40
N GLY A 584 -25.75 3.04 -31.83
CA GLY A 584 -26.74 3.30 -32.88
C GLY A 584 -28.17 3.48 -32.37
N ASN A 585 -28.35 3.67 -31.06
CA ASN A 585 -29.61 4.07 -30.45
C ASN A 585 -29.99 5.50 -30.82
N VAL A 586 -31.23 5.87 -30.52
CA VAL A 586 -31.76 7.24 -30.63
C VAL A 586 -32.60 7.55 -29.38
N PRO A 587 -32.83 8.82 -29.00
CA PRO A 587 -33.60 9.15 -27.79
C PRO A 587 -35.00 8.52 -27.75
N LEU A 588 -35.64 8.36 -28.91
CA LEU A 588 -36.94 7.68 -29.02
C LEU A 588 -36.87 6.19 -28.64
N TRP A 589 -35.76 5.51 -28.93
CA TRP A 589 -35.56 4.10 -28.59
C TRP A 589 -35.35 3.92 -27.08
N GLU A 590 -34.52 4.76 -26.45
CA GLU A 590 -34.33 4.78 -24.99
C GLU A 590 -35.67 4.92 -24.25
N ALA A 591 -36.51 5.87 -24.65
CA ALA A 591 -37.84 6.04 -24.05
C ALA A 591 -38.81 4.88 -24.34
N MET A 592 -38.62 4.13 -25.43
CA MET A 592 -39.43 2.93 -25.73
C MET A 592 -38.99 1.71 -24.92
N VAL A 593 -37.69 1.49 -24.74
CA VAL A 593 -37.13 0.36 -23.96
C VAL A 593 -37.53 0.48 -22.49
N GLU A 594 -37.36 1.66 -21.89
CA GLU A 594 -37.72 1.92 -20.48
C GLU A 594 -39.24 2.21 -20.29
N GLY A 595 -40.04 2.17 -21.37
CA GLY A 595 -41.51 2.23 -21.31
C GLY A 595 -42.11 3.61 -21.01
N HIS A 596 -41.38 4.70 -21.25
CA HIS A 596 -41.78 6.07 -20.93
C HIS A 596 -42.75 6.68 -21.96
N GLU A 597 -43.97 6.12 -22.05
CA GLU A 597 -44.96 6.44 -23.10
C GLU A 597 -45.25 7.95 -23.30
N ARG A 598 -45.15 8.77 -22.23
CA ARG A 598 -45.30 10.24 -22.34
C ARG A 598 -44.14 10.91 -23.09
N VAL A 599 -42.91 10.46 -22.88
CA VAL A 599 -41.73 10.97 -23.56
C VAL A 599 -41.67 10.45 -25.00
N VAL A 600 -42.00 9.18 -25.22
CA VAL A 600 -42.19 8.60 -26.57
C VAL A 600 -43.13 9.48 -27.40
N LYS A 601 -44.27 9.89 -26.82
CA LYS A 601 -45.22 10.80 -27.48
C LYS A 601 -44.58 12.15 -27.85
N VAL A 602 -43.92 12.83 -26.90
CA VAL A 602 -43.33 14.17 -27.14
C VAL A 602 -42.20 14.12 -28.17
N LEU A 603 -41.36 13.07 -28.15
CA LEU A 603 -40.30 12.90 -29.15
C LEU A 603 -40.87 12.67 -30.55
N LEU A 604 -41.94 11.89 -30.68
CA LEU A 604 -42.66 11.70 -31.97
C LEU A 604 -43.31 13.00 -32.46
N GLU A 605 -43.94 13.77 -31.57
CA GLU A 605 -44.56 15.08 -31.91
C GLU A 605 -43.52 16.12 -32.37
N ASN A 606 -42.26 15.98 -31.95
CA ASN A 606 -41.14 16.84 -32.38
C ASN A 606 -40.26 16.22 -33.49
N GLY A 607 -40.73 15.15 -34.16
CA GLY A 607 -40.06 14.62 -35.36
C GLY A 607 -38.97 13.57 -35.13
N GLY A 608 -38.87 12.98 -33.93
CA GLY A 608 -38.08 11.79 -33.69
C GLY A 608 -38.65 10.56 -34.43
N THR A 609 -37.80 9.75 -35.06
CA THR A 609 -38.24 8.54 -35.77
C THR A 609 -37.37 7.32 -35.47
N ILE A 610 -38.00 6.16 -35.27
CA ILE A 610 -37.28 4.91 -34.98
C ILE A 610 -36.34 4.50 -36.12
N LYS A 611 -36.64 4.93 -37.36
CA LYS A 611 -35.81 4.76 -38.55
C LYS A 611 -34.48 5.51 -38.50
N ALA A 612 -34.33 6.46 -37.57
CA ALA A 612 -33.08 7.19 -37.39
C ALA A 612 -31.99 6.36 -36.69
N GLY A 613 -32.31 5.26 -36.00
CA GLY A 613 -31.32 4.37 -35.37
C GLY A 613 -31.08 3.04 -36.10
N ASP A 614 -30.35 2.11 -35.48
CA ASP A 614 -30.24 0.72 -35.96
C ASP A 614 -31.48 -0.11 -35.55
N VAL A 615 -32.50 -0.07 -36.41
CA VAL A 615 -33.72 -0.87 -36.24
C VAL A 615 -33.45 -2.38 -36.19
N GLY A 616 -32.36 -2.87 -36.82
CA GLY A 616 -31.94 -4.26 -36.71
C GLY A 616 -31.42 -4.58 -35.31
N HIS A 617 -30.66 -3.67 -34.69
CA HIS A 617 -30.31 -3.77 -33.27
C HIS A 617 -31.57 -3.75 -32.40
N PHE A 618 -32.47 -2.78 -32.61
CA PHE A 618 -33.68 -2.62 -31.81
C PHE A 618 -34.59 -3.86 -31.83
N ALA A 619 -34.83 -4.42 -33.01
CA ALA A 619 -35.66 -5.61 -33.17
C ALA A 619 -35.03 -6.85 -32.50
N CYS A 620 -33.70 -7.01 -32.60
CA CYS A 620 -32.99 -8.06 -31.88
C CYS A 620 -33.05 -7.85 -30.35
N THR A 621 -32.83 -6.63 -29.85
CA THR A 621 -32.85 -6.33 -28.41
C THR A 621 -34.24 -6.52 -27.81
N ALA A 622 -35.32 -6.15 -28.53
CA ALA A 622 -36.69 -6.48 -28.14
C ALA A 622 -36.96 -7.99 -28.10
N ALA A 623 -36.27 -8.79 -28.94
CA ALA A 623 -36.39 -10.24 -28.96
C ALA A 623 -35.57 -10.94 -27.86
N GLU A 624 -34.36 -10.45 -27.59
CA GLU A 624 -33.50 -10.87 -26.46
C GLU A 624 -34.19 -10.59 -25.11
N GLN A 625 -35.00 -9.53 -25.02
CA GLN A 625 -35.88 -9.25 -23.87
C GLN A 625 -37.21 -10.02 -23.87
N SER A 626 -37.51 -10.82 -24.91
CA SER A 626 -38.82 -11.45 -25.15
C SER A 626 -40.03 -10.50 -25.14
N ASN A 627 -39.80 -9.20 -25.39
CA ASN A 627 -40.80 -8.15 -25.24
C ASN A 627 -41.62 -7.94 -26.53
N LEU A 628 -42.69 -8.73 -26.68
CA LEU A 628 -43.59 -8.64 -27.83
C LEU A 628 -44.39 -7.32 -27.92
N LYS A 629 -44.54 -6.54 -26.82
CA LYS A 629 -45.14 -5.19 -26.88
C LYS A 629 -44.18 -4.25 -27.60
N LEU A 630 -42.93 -4.19 -27.15
CA LEU A 630 -41.87 -3.35 -27.73
C LEU A 630 -41.65 -3.69 -29.22
N LEU A 631 -41.60 -4.97 -29.58
CA LEU A 631 -41.46 -5.40 -30.98
C LEU A 631 -42.63 -4.94 -31.86
N LYS A 632 -43.86 -4.96 -31.35
CA LYS A 632 -45.05 -4.42 -32.04
C LYS A 632 -45.04 -2.88 -32.11
N GLU A 633 -44.47 -2.21 -31.12
CA GLU A 633 -44.31 -0.75 -31.12
C GLU A 633 -43.24 -0.28 -32.12
N ILE A 634 -42.13 -1.01 -32.29
CA ILE A 634 -41.16 -0.77 -33.37
C ILE A 634 -41.87 -0.76 -34.74
N VAL A 635 -42.66 -1.80 -35.04
CA VAL A 635 -43.43 -1.90 -36.30
C VAL A 635 -44.46 -0.77 -36.41
N ARG A 636 -45.18 -0.45 -35.33
CA ARG A 636 -46.18 0.65 -35.28
C ARG A 636 -45.56 2.01 -35.60
N HIS A 637 -44.32 2.26 -35.19
CA HIS A 637 -43.57 3.48 -35.50
C HIS A 637 -42.76 3.38 -36.81
N GLY A 638 -43.00 2.34 -37.61
CA GLY A 638 -42.48 2.19 -38.97
C GLY A 638 -41.09 1.54 -39.06
N GLY A 639 -40.63 0.88 -38.00
CA GLY A 639 -39.39 0.11 -37.98
C GLY A 639 -39.52 -1.24 -38.68
N ASP A 640 -38.58 -1.52 -39.58
CA ASP A 640 -38.43 -2.80 -40.30
C ASP A 640 -37.72 -3.84 -39.42
N VAL A 641 -38.51 -4.63 -38.68
CA VAL A 641 -38.03 -5.68 -37.75
C VAL A 641 -37.43 -6.92 -38.44
N THR A 642 -37.43 -6.98 -39.77
CA THR A 642 -36.83 -8.10 -40.52
C THR A 642 -35.31 -7.94 -40.71
N ARG A 643 -34.79 -6.73 -40.47
CA ARG A 643 -33.36 -6.41 -40.66
C ARG A 643 -32.47 -7.10 -39.64
N PRO A 644 -31.30 -7.59 -40.06
CA PRO A 644 -30.26 -7.96 -39.12
C PRO A 644 -29.59 -6.73 -38.52
N ARG A 645 -29.09 -6.85 -37.28
CA ARG A 645 -28.09 -5.91 -36.73
C ARG A 645 -26.74 -6.09 -37.45
N ALA A 646 -25.77 -5.21 -37.17
CA ALA A 646 -24.44 -5.22 -37.80
C ALA A 646 -23.70 -6.59 -37.79
N THR A 647 -24.02 -7.49 -36.86
CA THR A 647 -23.48 -8.87 -36.77
C THR A 647 -24.17 -9.89 -37.68
N GLY A 648 -25.05 -9.47 -38.60
CA GLY A 648 -25.83 -10.38 -39.46
C GLY A 648 -26.96 -11.14 -38.75
N THR A 649 -26.95 -11.19 -37.42
CA THR A 649 -28.02 -11.73 -36.58
C THR A 649 -29.31 -10.93 -36.77
N SER A 650 -30.44 -11.59 -37.04
CA SER A 650 -31.78 -10.97 -37.10
C SER A 650 -32.63 -11.30 -35.88
N ALA A 651 -33.70 -10.53 -35.66
CA ALA A 651 -34.61 -10.72 -34.53
C ALA A 651 -35.22 -12.14 -34.49
N LEU A 652 -35.34 -12.81 -35.64
CA LEU A 652 -35.80 -14.19 -35.73
C LEU A 652 -34.80 -15.19 -35.12
N HIS A 653 -33.49 -14.95 -35.25
CA HIS A 653 -32.47 -15.78 -34.62
C HIS A 653 -32.53 -15.64 -33.09
N ALA A 654 -32.66 -14.41 -32.58
CA ALA A 654 -32.85 -14.14 -31.15
C ALA A 654 -34.13 -14.79 -30.60
N ALA A 655 -35.28 -14.59 -31.27
CA ALA A 655 -36.55 -15.16 -30.85
C ALA A 655 -36.55 -16.71 -30.84
N VAL A 656 -35.77 -17.36 -31.73
CA VAL A 656 -35.55 -18.81 -31.70
C VAL A 656 -34.65 -19.22 -30.53
N CYS A 657 -33.57 -18.49 -30.25
CA CYS A 657 -32.69 -18.78 -29.11
C CYS A 657 -33.42 -18.67 -27.75
N GLU A 658 -34.30 -17.67 -27.60
CA GLU A 658 -35.14 -17.52 -26.40
C GLU A 658 -36.38 -18.42 -26.41
N GLY A 659 -36.57 -19.27 -27.44
CA GLY A 659 -37.68 -20.22 -27.54
C GLY A 659 -39.08 -19.58 -27.66
N ASN A 660 -39.16 -18.30 -28.04
CA ASN A 660 -40.39 -17.51 -27.94
C ASN A 660 -41.31 -17.72 -29.16
N ILE A 661 -42.14 -18.77 -29.10
CA ILE A 661 -43.03 -19.24 -30.17
C ILE A 661 -43.91 -18.10 -30.75
N GLU A 662 -44.57 -17.31 -29.91
CA GLU A 662 -45.44 -16.22 -30.35
C GLU A 662 -44.68 -15.09 -31.04
N MET A 663 -43.45 -14.81 -30.60
CA MET A 663 -42.59 -13.83 -31.24
C MET A 663 -42.01 -14.33 -32.57
N VAL A 664 -41.59 -15.60 -32.65
CA VAL A 664 -41.20 -16.26 -33.91
C VAL A 664 -42.36 -16.19 -34.91
N LYS A 665 -43.57 -16.55 -34.49
CA LYS A 665 -44.78 -16.44 -35.32
C LYS A 665 -45.03 -15.02 -35.81
N TYR A 666 -44.96 -14.02 -34.93
CA TYR A 666 -45.14 -12.62 -35.31
C TYR A 666 -44.07 -12.14 -36.30
N LEU A 667 -42.80 -12.56 -36.15
CA LEU A 667 -41.74 -12.24 -37.11
C LEU A 667 -41.93 -12.94 -38.47
N LEU A 668 -42.50 -14.15 -38.49
CA LEU A 668 -42.91 -14.86 -39.72
C LEU A 668 -44.17 -14.26 -40.38
N GLU A 669 -44.97 -13.50 -39.63
CA GLU A 669 -46.07 -12.67 -40.15
C GLU A 669 -45.52 -11.34 -40.73
N GLN A 670 -44.50 -10.75 -40.11
CA GLN A 670 -43.77 -9.59 -40.67
C GLN A 670 -42.81 -9.96 -41.83
N GLY A 671 -42.71 -11.23 -42.20
CA GLY A 671 -42.00 -11.70 -43.40
C GLY A 671 -40.51 -11.99 -43.22
N ALA A 672 -40.02 -12.16 -41.98
CA ALA A 672 -38.62 -12.53 -41.72
C ALA A 672 -38.23 -13.86 -42.41
N ASP A 673 -37.07 -13.88 -43.07
CA ASP A 673 -36.59 -15.07 -43.78
C ASP A 673 -35.90 -16.06 -42.83
N VAL A 674 -36.49 -17.25 -42.73
CA VAL A 674 -36.03 -18.40 -41.95
C VAL A 674 -34.66 -18.91 -42.40
N ASN A 675 -34.32 -18.73 -43.68
CA ASN A 675 -33.12 -19.28 -44.32
C ASN A 675 -31.97 -18.24 -44.39
N LYS A 676 -32.17 -17.04 -43.84
CA LYS A 676 -31.13 -16.02 -43.77
C LYS A 676 -30.08 -16.48 -42.76
N GLN A 677 -28.80 -16.50 -43.17
CA GLN A 677 -27.68 -16.86 -42.30
C GLN A 677 -27.18 -15.66 -41.49
N ASP A 678 -26.76 -15.92 -40.25
CA ASP A 678 -26.00 -14.99 -39.40
C ASP A 678 -24.48 -14.98 -39.73
N MET A 679 -23.68 -14.24 -38.96
CA MET A 679 -22.21 -14.21 -39.12
C MET A 679 -21.48 -15.54 -38.85
N HIS A 680 -22.16 -16.54 -38.30
CA HIS A 680 -21.64 -17.88 -38.05
C HIS A 680 -22.09 -18.89 -39.11
N GLY A 681 -22.93 -18.47 -40.06
CA GLY A 681 -23.50 -19.33 -41.11
C GLY A 681 -24.74 -20.09 -40.67
N TRP A 682 -25.23 -19.89 -39.45
CA TRP A 682 -26.46 -20.53 -38.97
C TRP A 682 -27.68 -19.79 -39.50
N THR A 683 -28.69 -20.53 -39.93
CA THR A 683 -30.04 -19.99 -40.15
C THR A 683 -30.89 -20.14 -38.89
N ALA A 684 -31.98 -19.37 -38.80
CA ALA A 684 -32.95 -19.50 -37.71
C ALA A 684 -33.55 -20.93 -37.63
N ARG A 685 -33.63 -21.65 -38.75
CA ARG A 685 -34.03 -23.06 -38.80
C ARG A 685 -32.98 -23.96 -38.14
N ASP A 686 -31.71 -23.78 -38.43
CA ASP A 686 -30.63 -24.61 -37.88
C ASP A 686 -30.52 -24.43 -36.36
N LEU A 687 -30.71 -23.20 -35.87
CA LEU A 687 -30.78 -22.91 -34.43
C LEU A 687 -31.95 -23.65 -33.76
N ALA A 688 -33.14 -23.65 -34.38
CA ALA A 688 -34.29 -24.38 -33.84
C ALA A 688 -34.07 -25.91 -33.85
N GLU A 689 -33.42 -26.44 -34.89
CA GLU A 689 -33.01 -27.84 -35.02
C GLU A 689 -31.99 -28.24 -33.95
N GLN A 690 -30.95 -27.42 -33.75
CA GLN A 690 -29.87 -27.62 -32.77
C GLN A 690 -30.37 -27.55 -31.32
N GLN A 691 -31.31 -26.66 -31.03
CA GLN A 691 -31.86 -26.45 -29.68
C GLN A 691 -33.04 -27.39 -29.34
N GLY A 692 -33.61 -28.07 -30.34
CA GLY A 692 -34.69 -29.05 -30.14
C GLY A 692 -36.09 -28.45 -29.99
N HIS A 693 -36.30 -27.21 -30.43
CA HIS A 693 -37.59 -26.48 -30.32
C HIS A 693 -38.62 -27.01 -31.34
N GLU A 694 -39.21 -28.19 -31.11
CA GLU A 694 -40.07 -28.85 -32.11
C GLU A 694 -41.31 -28.04 -32.53
N ASP A 695 -41.89 -27.21 -31.65
CA ASP A 695 -43.01 -26.33 -31.99
C ASP A 695 -42.58 -25.22 -32.98
N ILE A 696 -41.39 -24.64 -32.78
CA ILE A 696 -40.79 -23.68 -33.73
C ILE A 696 -40.46 -24.38 -35.05
N LYS A 697 -39.92 -25.61 -34.99
CA LYS A 697 -39.68 -26.44 -36.18
C LYS A 697 -40.99 -26.80 -36.89
N ALA A 698 -42.13 -26.91 -36.19
CA ALA A 698 -43.45 -27.10 -36.80
C ALA A 698 -43.90 -25.84 -37.56
N LEU A 699 -43.84 -24.65 -36.93
CA LEU A 699 -44.15 -23.37 -37.58
C LEU A 699 -43.32 -23.11 -38.85
N PHE A 700 -42.02 -23.44 -38.82
CA PHE A 700 -41.15 -23.35 -40.00
C PHE A 700 -41.49 -24.36 -41.11
N ARG A 701 -42.14 -25.49 -40.79
CA ARG A 701 -42.62 -26.47 -41.78
C ARG A 701 -43.93 -26.02 -42.43
N GLU A 702 -44.87 -25.45 -41.67
CA GLU A 702 -46.16 -24.98 -42.19
C GLU A 702 -46.02 -23.86 -43.23
N LYS A 703 -45.24 -22.81 -42.92
CA LYS A 703 -44.99 -21.65 -43.80
C LYS A 703 -44.35 -22.00 -45.16
N ILE A 704 -43.74 -23.19 -45.30
CA ILE A 704 -43.17 -23.66 -46.58
C ILE A 704 -44.28 -24.15 -47.52
N HIS A 705 -45.34 -24.76 -47.00
CA HIS A 705 -46.44 -25.27 -47.82
C HIS A 705 -47.31 -24.15 -48.42
N GLU A 706 -47.45 -23.01 -47.74
CA GLU A 706 -48.18 -21.85 -48.28
C GLU A 706 -47.50 -21.26 -49.54
N ARG A 707 -46.16 -21.10 -49.52
CA ARG A 707 -45.42 -20.51 -50.65
C ARG A 707 -45.35 -21.42 -51.88
N ALA A 708 -45.40 -22.74 -51.69
CA ALA A 708 -45.31 -23.71 -52.79
C ALA A 708 -46.50 -23.66 -53.77
N HIS A 709 -47.61 -22.99 -53.42
CA HIS A 709 -48.87 -23.06 -54.16
C HIS A 709 -49.10 -21.94 -55.19
N ILE A 710 -48.19 -20.96 -55.29
CA ILE A 710 -48.39 -19.72 -56.08
C ILE A 710 -47.60 -19.72 -57.40
N GLU A 711 -46.38 -20.27 -57.44
CA GLU A 711 -45.51 -20.22 -58.63
C GLU A 711 -45.49 -21.57 -59.39
N SER A 712 -46.62 -21.91 -60.00
CA SER A 712 -46.77 -23.13 -60.82
C SER A 712 -47.38 -22.86 -62.20
N SER A 713 -46.70 -22.04 -63.01
CA SER A 713 -46.96 -21.96 -64.45
C SER A 713 -45.69 -21.62 -65.23
N ALA A 714 -45.54 -22.20 -66.43
CA ALA A 714 -44.43 -22.02 -67.38
C ALA A 714 -43.01 -22.50 -66.96
N SER A 715 -42.75 -23.80 -67.18
CA SER A 715 -41.51 -24.21 -67.89
C SER A 715 -41.63 -23.78 -69.38
N VAL A 716 -40.61 -23.72 -70.24
CA VAL A 716 -39.41 -24.57 -70.48
C VAL A 716 -38.25 -23.67 -71.07
N PRO A 717 -37.02 -24.15 -71.42
CA PRO A 717 -35.79 -23.50 -70.91
C PRO A 717 -34.68 -23.19 -71.95
N ILE A 718 -33.44 -22.97 -71.44
CA ILE A 718 -32.11 -23.09 -72.10
C ILE A 718 -31.51 -21.82 -72.75
N LEU A 719 -30.42 -21.30 -72.15
CA LEU A 719 -29.07 -21.46 -72.72
C LEU A 719 -27.95 -21.40 -71.64
N LYS A 720 -26.70 -21.69 -72.04
CA LYS A 720 -25.54 -21.91 -71.13
C LYS A 720 -24.36 -20.97 -71.41
N SER A 721 -23.74 -20.48 -70.33
CA SER A 721 -22.28 -20.39 -70.11
C SER A 721 -22.05 -20.01 -68.63
N GLY A 722 -21.04 -20.46 -67.88
CA GLY A 722 -19.91 -21.37 -68.15
C GLY A 722 -18.62 -20.76 -67.58
N ILE A 723 -17.69 -21.46 -66.90
CA ILE A 723 -17.51 -22.90 -66.58
C ILE A 723 -16.77 -23.04 -65.21
N ARG A 724 -16.94 -24.20 -64.54
CA ARG A 724 -16.33 -24.63 -63.25
C ARG A 724 -14.83 -24.99 -63.38
N PHE A 725 -14.05 -25.10 -62.30
CA PHE A 725 -13.72 -26.32 -61.48
C PHE A 725 -12.42 -26.01 -60.68
N LEU A 726 -11.89 -26.73 -59.66
CA LEU A 726 -12.13 -27.93 -58.81
C LEU A 726 -11.28 -27.69 -57.50
N GLY A 727 -11.35 -28.35 -56.33
CA GLY A 727 -12.05 -29.52 -55.75
C GLY A 727 -11.50 -29.76 -54.30
N ARG A 728 -11.54 -30.94 -53.64
CA ARG A 728 -12.18 -32.24 -53.94
C ARG A 728 -12.24 -33.27 -52.75
N PHE A 729 -13.10 -33.06 -51.72
CA PHE A 729 -13.45 -34.05 -50.65
C PHE A 729 -12.40 -34.32 -49.53
N THR A 730 -12.66 -35.01 -48.39
CA THR A 730 -13.78 -35.87 -47.86
C THR A 730 -14.05 -35.65 -46.34
N SER A 731 -15.14 -36.22 -45.80
CA SER A 731 -15.27 -36.69 -44.39
C SER A 731 -16.52 -37.59 -44.17
N GLU A 732 -16.67 -38.17 -42.96
CA GLU A 732 -17.71 -39.11 -42.45
C GLU A 732 -17.59 -40.61 -42.85
N PRO A 733 -18.15 -41.60 -42.08
CA PRO A 733 -19.04 -41.51 -40.89
C PRO A 733 -18.63 -42.32 -39.62
N ASN A 734 -19.53 -42.39 -38.62
CA ASN A 734 -19.42 -43.03 -37.28
C ASN A 734 -19.76 -44.55 -37.22
N ILE A 735 -19.41 -45.22 -36.09
CA ILE A 735 -20.06 -46.44 -35.52
C ILE A 735 -19.76 -46.57 -33.99
N ARG A 736 -20.53 -47.38 -33.22
CA ARG A 736 -20.55 -47.43 -31.72
C ARG A 736 -20.03 -48.78 -31.08
N PRO A 737 -20.45 -49.27 -29.87
CA PRO A 737 -19.57 -49.52 -28.71
C PRO A 737 -19.51 -51.02 -28.24
N PRO A 738 -18.89 -51.40 -27.07
CA PRO A 738 -19.69 -51.56 -25.82
C PRO A 738 -18.98 -51.52 -24.41
N SER A 739 -19.80 -51.24 -23.37
CA SER A 739 -19.85 -51.83 -21.99
C SER A 739 -18.74 -51.71 -20.88
N ARG A 740 -19.19 -51.24 -19.69
CA ARG A 740 -18.83 -51.63 -18.28
C ARG A 740 -17.42 -51.31 -17.70
N ASP A 741 -17.21 -51.05 -16.39
CA ASP A 741 -18.13 -50.79 -15.24
C ASP A 741 -17.45 -49.99 -14.08
N VAL A 742 -18.24 -49.20 -13.33
CA VAL A 742 -18.13 -48.74 -11.91
C VAL A 742 -16.78 -48.25 -11.32
N SER A 743 -16.66 -46.93 -11.00
CA SER A 743 -16.60 -46.38 -9.60
C SER A 743 -16.25 -44.87 -9.46
N PHE A 744 -17.01 -44.19 -8.58
CA PHE A 744 -16.76 -42.98 -7.72
C PHE A 744 -15.50 -42.08 -7.93
N ARG A 745 -15.55 -40.73 -7.74
CA ARG A 745 -16.32 -39.95 -6.74
C ARG A 745 -16.50 -38.44 -7.06
N ILE A 746 -17.69 -37.95 -6.72
CA ILE A 746 -18.26 -36.58 -6.55
C ILE A 746 -17.28 -35.44 -6.15
N THR A 747 -17.37 -34.26 -6.79
CA THR A 747 -17.71 -32.93 -6.17
C THR A 747 -17.89 -31.79 -7.20
N GLU A 748 -18.64 -30.74 -6.82
CA GLU A 748 -19.02 -29.59 -7.66
C GLU A 748 -18.05 -28.41 -7.53
N THR A 749 -18.01 -27.51 -8.53
CA THR A 749 -18.33 -26.05 -8.37
C THR A 749 -18.15 -25.25 -9.68
N ARG A 750 -18.93 -24.16 -9.84
CA ARG A 750 -18.77 -23.17 -10.93
C ARG A 750 -17.78 -22.06 -10.53
N PRO A 751 -16.92 -21.59 -11.45
CA PRO A 751 -16.37 -20.23 -11.41
C PRO A 751 -17.04 -19.28 -12.42
N ARG A 752 -17.01 -17.97 -12.13
CA ARG A 752 -17.60 -16.91 -12.97
C ARG A 752 -16.67 -16.52 -14.13
N ARG A 753 -17.25 -16.17 -15.28
CA ARG A 753 -16.56 -15.49 -16.39
C ARG A 753 -16.20 -14.05 -15.96
N LYS A 754 -14.96 -13.62 -16.20
CA LYS A 754 -14.55 -12.21 -16.27
C LYS A 754 -14.09 -11.94 -17.71
N THR A 755 -14.49 -10.81 -18.27
CA THR A 755 -14.05 -10.32 -19.58
C THR A 755 -13.22 -9.07 -19.39
N ASN A 756 -11.99 -9.06 -19.91
CA ASN A 756 -11.16 -7.87 -20.04
C ASN A 756 -11.25 -7.43 -21.51
N ASN A 757 -11.67 -6.18 -21.77
CA ASN A 757 -11.64 -5.57 -23.10
C ASN A 757 -10.68 -4.37 -23.05
N PHE A 758 -9.52 -4.45 -23.71
CA PHE A 758 -8.57 -3.31 -23.83
C PHE A 758 -7.70 -3.35 -25.09
N ASP A 759 -8.22 -3.83 -26.24
CA ASP A 759 -7.49 -3.83 -27.51
C ASP A 759 -7.69 -2.56 -28.36
N ASN A 760 -8.77 -1.80 -28.12
CA ASN A 760 -9.13 -0.60 -28.89
C ASN A 760 -8.83 0.71 -28.13
N SER A 761 -7.58 0.94 -27.74
CA SER A 761 -7.12 2.20 -27.14
C SER A 761 -5.87 2.73 -27.84
N LEU A 762 -5.83 4.05 -28.12
CA LEU A 762 -4.77 4.72 -28.87
C LEU A 762 -3.36 4.51 -28.24
N PHE A 763 -3.30 4.32 -26.92
CA PHE A 763 -2.06 4.01 -26.20
C PHE A 763 -1.43 2.67 -26.60
N GLY A 764 -2.24 1.66 -26.95
CA GLY A 764 -1.73 0.37 -27.42
C GLY A 764 -1.09 0.45 -28.81
N ILE A 765 -1.57 1.36 -29.65
CA ILE A 765 -1.04 1.60 -30.99
C ILE A 765 0.29 2.37 -30.90
N LEU A 766 0.36 3.40 -30.06
CA LEU A 766 1.59 4.19 -29.85
C LEU A 766 2.74 3.38 -29.21
N ALA A 767 2.43 2.35 -28.42
CA ALA A 767 3.45 1.47 -27.83
C ALA A 767 4.23 0.63 -28.87
N ASN A 768 3.64 0.35 -30.04
CA ASN A 768 4.23 -0.52 -31.06
C ASN A 768 4.99 0.24 -32.17
N GLN A 769 5.15 1.57 -32.08
CA GLN A 769 5.83 2.38 -33.10
C GLN A 769 6.97 3.25 -32.54
N ASN A 770 7.97 2.64 -31.89
CA ASN A 770 9.31 3.27 -31.71
C ASN A 770 10.42 2.26 -31.32
N VAL A 771 10.74 1.31 -32.19
CA VAL A 771 11.95 0.48 -32.06
C VAL A 771 12.74 0.45 -33.37
N HIS A 772 13.69 1.39 -33.52
CA HIS A 772 15.02 1.16 -34.08
C HIS A 772 15.84 2.45 -34.19
N LYS A 773 16.75 2.68 -33.21
CA LYS A 773 18.15 3.12 -33.45
C LYS A 773 18.97 3.16 -32.16
N ASN A 774 20.04 2.36 -32.16
CA ASN A 774 21.33 2.38 -31.44
C ASN A 774 21.48 3.31 -30.22
N GLY A 775 22.01 2.80 -29.08
CA GLY A 775 22.27 3.69 -27.92
C GLY A 775 23.23 3.29 -26.78
N LEU A 776 23.56 2.01 -26.53
CA LEU A 776 24.53 1.55 -25.50
C LEU A 776 24.17 1.84 -24.01
N ALA A 777 24.87 1.14 -23.10
CA ALA A 777 24.91 1.27 -21.64
C ALA A 777 23.73 0.70 -20.82
N THR A 778 23.99 -0.45 -20.20
CA THR A 778 23.12 -1.14 -19.23
C THR A 778 23.20 -0.55 -17.82
N VAL A 779 22.08 -0.59 -17.10
CA VAL A 779 22.02 -0.64 -15.63
C VAL A 779 20.95 -1.65 -15.27
N GLU A 780 21.26 -2.59 -14.38
CA GLU A 780 20.38 -3.70 -13.99
C GLU A 780 19.37 -3.24 -12.92
N GLU A 781 18.08 -3.48 -13.15
CA GLU A 781 17.09 -3.62 -12.07
C GLU A 781 16.35 -4.95 -12.23
N GLY A 782 16.51 -5.83 -11.23
CA GLY A 782 16.04 -7.21 -11.29
C GLY A 782 14.51 -7.33 -11.32
N ARG A 783 13.95 -7.49 -12.51
CA ARG A 783 12.61 -8.07 -12.70
C ARG A 783 12.75 -9.59 -12.82
N ALA A 784 11.83 -10.32 -12.20
CA ALA A 784 11.74 -11.77 -12.39
C ALA A 784 11.14 -12.03 -13.78
N GLU A 785 11.99 -12.25 -14.77
CA GLU A 785 11.57 -12.62 -16.11
C GLU A 785 10.94 -14.02 -16.11
N ASN A 786 9.84 -14.18 -16.85
CA ASN A 786 9.25 -15.50 -17.04
C ASN A 786 10.21 -16.34 -17.89
N PRO A 787 10.61 -17.54 -17.47
CA PRO A 787 11.63 -18.31 -18.17
C PRO A 787 11.11 -18.72 -19.56
N VAL A 788 11.82 -18.28 -20.59
CA VAL A 788 11.51 -18.48 -22.01
C VAL A 788 11.36 -19.97 -22.31
N ARG A 789 10.28 -20.36 -22.98
CA ARG A 789 10.00 -21.75 -23.38
C ARG A 789 10.18 -21.88 -24.89
N VAL A 790 10.93 -22.90 -25.29
CA VAL A 790 11.24 -23.20 -26.69
C VAL A 790 10.90 -24.64 -27.01
N THR A 791 10.48 -24.88 -28.25
CA THR A 791 10.16 -26.24 -28.73
C THR A 791 11.35 -26.78 -29.51
N ILE A 792 12.12 -27.67 -28.88
CA ILE A 792 13.31 -28.26 -29.50
C ILE A 792 12.97 -29.52 -30.30
N SER A 793 13.63 -29.69 -31.43
CA SER A 793 13.50 -30.81 -32.37
C SER A 793 14.87 -31.17 -32.98
N CYS A 794 14.95 -32.26 -33.74
CA CYS A 794 16.20 -32.78 -34.30
C CYS A 794 15.96 -33.31 -35.71
N THR A 795 16.82 -32.95 -36.66
CA THR A 795 16.85 -33.59 -37.99
C THR A 795 17.69 -34.88 -37.94
N GLY A 796 17.22 -35.97 -38.53
CA GLY A 796 18.05 -37.15 -38.81
C GLY A 796 17.44 -38.53 -38.52
N LYS A 797 16.46 -38.65 -37.62
CA LYS A 797 15.72 -39.91 -37.36
C LYS A 797 14.26 -39.63 -37.00
N ASP A 798 13.37 -40.45 -37.56
CA ASP A 798 11.92 -40.62 -37.36
C ASP A 798 11.19 -39.56 -36.49
N GLU A 799 10.32 -38.77 -37.13
CA GLU A 799 9.57 -37.60 -36.62
C GLU A 799 9.37 -37.51 -35.09
N VAL A 800 10.41 -37.10 -34.37
CA VAL A 800 10.31 -36.86 -32.92
C VAL A 800 9.55 -35.55 -32.70
N ALA A 801 8.29 -35.69 -32.26
CA ALA A 801 7.43 -34.56 -31.93
C ALA A 801 8.16 -33.56 -31.01
N GLY A 802 8.10 -32.28 -31.37
CA GLY A 802 8.88 -31.22 -30.73
C GLY A 802 8.67 -31.15 -29.21
N LYS A 803 9.77 -31.11 -28.46
CA LYS A 803 9.76 -31.14 -27.00
C LYS A 803 9.84 -29.72 -26.46
N LEU A 804 8.83 -29.27 -25.72
CA LEU A 804 8.87 -28.00 -25.01
C LEU A 804 9.87 -28.07 -23.85
N VAL A 805 10.82 -27.14 -23.78
CA VAL A 805 11.82 -27.03 -22.70
C VAL A 805 12.04 -25.55 -22.36
N LEU A 806 12.50 -25.26 -21.14
CA LEU A 806 12.99 -23.93 -20.78
C LEU A 806 14.33 -23.65 -21.48
N LEU A 807 14.50 -22.44 -21.98
CA LEU A 807 15.74 -21.94 -22.56
C LEU A 807 16.80 -21.82 -21.45
N PRO A 808 17.99 -22.44 -21.58
CA PRO A 808 19.06 -22.31 -20.60
C PRO A 808 19.81 -20.98 -20.77
N GLY A 809 20.58 -20.58 -19.75
CA GLY A 809 21.24 -19.26 -19.70
C GLY A 809 22.49 -19.11 -20.56
N SER A 810 22.83 -20.10 -21.38
CA SER A 810 23.99 -20.04 -22.29
C SER A 810 23.83 -20.97 -23.51
N PHE A 811 24.42 -20.57 -24.64
CA PHE A 811 24.36 -21.36 -25.88
C PHE A 811 25.02 -22.74 -25.73
N LYS A 812 26.06 -22.85 -24.91
CA LYS A 812 26.70 -24.14 -24.59
C LYS A 812 25.75 -25.09 -23.87
N GLU A 813 25.00 -24.60 -22.89
CA GLU A 813 23.98 -25.40 -22.21
C GLU A 813 22.83 -25.81 -23.15
N LEU A 814 22.51 -24.98 -24.15
CA LEU A 814 21.52 -25.32 -25.19
C LEU A 814 22.00 -26.49 -26.07
N LEU A 815 23.27 -26.50 -26.49
CA LEU A 815 23.88 -27.62 -27.23
C LEU A 815 23.99 -28.89 -26.37
N GLU A 816 24.41 -28.77 -25.10
CA GLU A 816 24.43 -29.90 -24.15
C GLU A 816 23.02 -30.45 -23.88
N LEU A 817 22.01 -29.57 -23.79
CA LEU A 817 20.60 -29.95 -23.65
C LEU A 817 20.08 -30.71 -24.88
N GLY A 818 20.36 -30.22 -26.09
CA GLY A 818 20.01 -30.91 -27.34
C GLY A 818 20.64 -32.30 -27.39
N SER A 819 21.94 -32.37 -27.13
CA SER A 819 22.71 -33.62 -27.09
C SER A 819 22.13 -34.62 -26.07
N LYS A 820 21.78 -34.15 -24.87
CA LYS A 820 21.16 -34.96 -23.81
C LYS A 820 19.70 -35.36 -24.08
N LYS A 821 18.96 -34.62 -24.92
CA LYS A 821 17.52 -34.86 -25.22
C LYS A 821 17.28 -35.69 -26.48
N PHE A 822 18.26 -35.75 -27.39
CA PHE A 822 18.17 -36.44 -28.68
C PHE A 822 19.29 -37.44 -28.96
N GLY A 823 20.37 -37.47 -28.15
CA GLY A 823 21.45 -38.46 -28.28
C GLY A 823 22.40 -38.22 -29.46
N ILE A 824 22.39 -37.00 -30.03
CA ILE A 824 23.28 -36.56 -31.10
C ILE A 824 24.40 -35.66 -30.55
N VAL A 825 25.48 -35.47 -31.30
CA VAL A 825 26.38 -34.32 -31.11
C VAL A 825 25.80 -33.17 -31.93
N ALA A 826 25.08 -32.27 -31.29
CA ALA A 826 24.55 -31.08 -31.95
C ALA A 826 25.71 -30.12 -32.25
N ALA A 827 25.93 -29.83 -33.54
CA ALA A 827 26.93 -28.87 -33.98
C ALA A 827 26.32 -27.49 -34.24
N LYS A 828 25.08 -27.46 -34.74
CA LYS A 828 24.36 -26.24 -35.13
C LYS A 828 22.94 -26.21 -34.57
N VAL A 829 22.44 -25.03 -34.24
CA VAL A 829 21.04 -24.76 -33.88
C VAL A 829 20.44 -23.88 -34.96
N MET A 830 19.24 -24.22 -35.44
CA MET A 830 18.54 -23.47 -36.49
C MET A 830 17.12 -23.12 -36.06
N SER A 831 16.63 -21.94 -36.44
CA SER A 831 15.21 -21.60 -36.36
C SER A 831 14.44 -22.41 -37.40
N LYS A 832 13.38 -23.11 -37.00
CA LYS A 832 12.55 -23.91 -37.91
C LYS A 832 11.78 -23.06 -38.93
N ASP A 833 11.41 -21.84 -38.56
CA ASP A 833 10.52 -21.01 -39.39
C ASP A 833 11.27 -20.31 -40.53
N ASN A 834 12.57 -20.01 -40.32
CA ASN A 834 13.42 -19.31 -41.29
C ASN A 834 14.65 -20.10 -41.78
N ASN A 835 14.94 -21.28 -41.22
CA ASN A 835 16.19 -22.04 -41.40
C ASN A 835 17.48 -21.21 -41.17
N ALA A 836 17.40 -20.13 -40.40
CA ALA A 836 18.55 -19.35 -39.98
C ALA A 836 19.35 -20.09 -38.90
N GLU A 837 20.67 -20.12 -39.04
CA GLU A 837 21.57 -20.58 -37.97
C GLU A 837 21.54 -19.57 -36.80
N ILE A 838 21.56 -20.08 -35.57
CA ILE A 838 21.47 -19.30 -34.34
C ILE A 838 22.77 -19.53 -33.58
N ASP A 839 23.59 -18.49 -33.46
CA ASP A 839 24.89 -18.54 -32.76
C ASP A 839 24.81 -18.11 -31.28
N ASP A 840 23.70 -17.50 -30.86
CA ASP A 840 23.53 -16.90 -29.52
C ASP A 840 22.09 -17.08 -28.99
N VAL A 841 21.95 -17.18 -27.66
CA VAL A 841 20.68 -17.40 -26.96
C VAL A 841 19.85 -16.11 -26.88
N ASP A 842 20.49 -14.94 -26.80
CA ASP A 842 19.82 -13.63 -26.67
C ASP A 842 18.92 -13.26 -27.87
N VAL A 843 19.03 -14.01 -28.98
CA VAL A 843 18.19 -13.86 -30.18
C VAL A 843 16.83 -14.56 -30.02
N ILE A 844 16.72 -15.57 -29.16
CA ILE A 844 15.61 -16.54 -29.06
C ILE A 844 14.45 -15.98 -28.19
N ARG A 845 13.20 -16.32 -28.52
CA ARG A 845 11.97 -15.80 -27.88
C ARG A 845 11.02 -16.91 -27.40
N ASP A 846 10.02 -16.55 -26.59
CA ASP A 846 9.06 -17.50 -25.99
C ASP A 846 8.09 -18.01 -27.05
N GLY A 847 8.11 -19.32 -27.30
CA GLY A 847 7.37 -19.99 -28.36
C GLY A 847 8.24 -20.51 -29.52
N ASP A 848 9.49 -20.07 -29.66
CA ASP A 848 10.35 -20.39 -30.80
C ASP A 848 10.55 -21.90 -31.00
N GLN A 849 10.58 -22.33 -32.27
CA GLN A 849 10.84 -23.72 -32.66
C GLN A 849 12.27 -23.88 -33.16
N LEU A 850 13.06 -24.66 -32.43
CA LEU A 850 14.49 -24.88 -32.67
C LEU A 850 14.73 -26.28 -33.25
N ILE A 851 15.64 -26.36 -34.22
CA ILE A 851 16.13 -27.60 -34.81
C ILE A 851 17.61 -27.75 -34.46
N PHE A 852 17.97 -28.85 -33.81
CA PHE A 852 19.37 -29.26 -33.72
C PHE A 852 19.77 -30.04 -34.97
N ALA A 853 20.87 -29.64 -35.58
CA ALA A 853 21.49 -30.32 -36.72
C ALA A 853 22.85 -30.92 -36.33
N THR A 854 23.11 -32.13 -36.83
CA THR A 854 24.43 -32.75 -36.83
C THR A 854 25.19 -32.33 -38.08
N GLU A 855 26.48 -32.01 -37.94
CA GLU A 855 27.40 -32.09 -39.08
C GLU A 855 27.54 -33.57 -39.52
N PHE A 856 27.73 -33.78 -40.83
CA PHE A 856 27.84 -35.09 -41.49
C PHE A 856 29.29 -35.38 -41.89
#